data_AF-A0A935YFR3-F1
#
_entry.id   AF-A0A935YFR3-F1
#
_cell.length_a   1.000
_cell.length_b   1.000
_cell.length_c   1.000
_cell.angle_alpha   90.00
_cell.angle_beta   90.00
_cell.angle_gamma   90.00
#
_symmetry.space_group_name_H-M   'P 1'
#
loop_
_entity.id
_entity.type
_entity.pdbx_description
1 polymer ?
#
loop_
_entity_poly.entity_id
_entity_poly.type
_entity_poly.pdbx_seq_one_letter_code
_entity_poly.pdbx_strand_id
1 'polypeptide(L)'
;MSTIDAWTAAPADGVKLDLVADDGTLRMNYVFAGGGWAIARREVDLELTENWAIAFLVGGHGQVQHLELKLIDETGENVWWHVRRDYTFPKVWTDLRSKKRQVQFAWGPGGAERPLHHIKAIEIAVTAGSGGTGSVWIDDLRLETIPVNRGPVPEPAIEATSQVGSHGADLALDGDPATWWQAGREERTTTLTMQFGREQEFGGLTIDWLPGTCPREYLIELDEGDGLWRPALHVPGSDGGRDQLYMPESEALRVRLSALVPGAQPPAIAELKLQPLGWSQSKEAFVMNLAKEARRGLYPRGFTGEHTAWTVVGQDLDAREGLIGRDGAIEAGPGAFSVEPFLWRGGKLVTWQDVEGSQSLVDGYLPIPQVHWRYGDLSLTVTAAGAGPAGASYIVARYRLENHGAKSDTARLFLAVRPLQVNPPSQFLNIRGGTSDIRQLEREGDLVRVDGRPRLQLLTEPTGWGASPFFGGDIVADWMEQGRMPAAQAVGCVMNAASGGAWWDVVVPAGAARDIAVALPLYEALAPAKLDANKALKDAARAWHKTLDKAPLKNLKAPRGASPERRALAEKAILAAKAQVGWILVNRAGPAIQPGTRSYARSWIRDGALTGEALLRMGFTKEARAFLEWYAPHQYSNGKAPCVVDARGADPVPEHDSTGEFIHLVAQVWRHTQDRKLLREMWPRVQRGVDYLESLLETRRTDEFRGTHFHGILPPSISHEGYSAKPMHSYWDDFFCLLGLRDAVWLADQVGAPAAEVARLQAIHDRFAADLQASVAAAMSHHGSDYVPGCADLGDFDATSTTIALDPCDAAALLPQGALERTFERYWEFFAGRRDSGTLPDGKPWRDFTPYEVRCIGAAARLGWTDRAWEMTEWFLSQQAVPGWKVWGEVVWRDPLEAKFIGDMPHGWVGSDFVRAVGDLVGP
;
A
#
# COMPACT_ATOMS: atom_id res chain seq x y z
N MET A 1 -8.40 32.35 -18.53
CA MET A 1 -8.53 31.46 -19.72
C MET A 1 -9.89 30.77 -19.67
N SER A 2 -11.01 31.45 -19.97
CA SER A 2 -12.31 31.08 -19.35
C SER A 2 -13.47 30.73 -20.31
N THR A 3 -13.29 30.73 -21.63
CA THR A 3 -14.38 30.34 -22.55
C THR A 3 -14.63 28.83 -22.52
N ILE A 4 -15.89 28.43 -22.33
CA ILE A 4 -16.27 27.01 -22.21
C ILE A 4 -16.03 26.20 -23.48
N ASP A 5 -16.19 26.81 -24.66
CA ASP A 5 -16.07 26.13 -25.96
C ASP A 5 -14.69 25.51 -26.22
N ALA A 6 -13.70 25.87 -25.40
CA ALA A 6 -12.35 25.32 -25.45
C ALA A 6 -12.17 24.01 -24.63
N TRP A 7 -13.19 23.56 -23.91
CA TRP A 7 -13.15 22.34 -23.08
C TRP A 7 -13.82 21.16 -23.79
N THR A 8 -13.21 19.99 -23.66
CA THR A 8 -13.70 18.71 -24.19
C THR A 8 -13.86 17.70 -23.05
N ALA A 9 -14.91 16.89 -23.12
CA ALA A 9 -15.19 15.85 -22.14
C ALA A 9 -14.48 14.54 -22.51
N ALA A 10 -13.78 13.93 -21.54
CA ALA A 10 -13.13 12.63 -21.69
C ALA A 10 -13.45 11.70 -20.49
N PRO A 11 -14.70 11.24 -20.34
CA PRO A 11 -15.07 10.33 -19.25
C PRO A 11 -14.51 8.91 -19.50
N ALA A 12 -14.27 8.18 -18.40
CA ALA A 12 -13.97 6.75 -18.44
C ALA A 12 -15.22 5.89 -18.74
N ASP A 13 -15.02 4.61 -19.09
CA ASP A 13 -16.12 3.65 -19.22
C ASP A 13 -16.97 3.60 -17.94
N GLY A 14 -18.30 3.64 -18.06
CA GLY A 14 -19.21 3.66 -16.92
C GLY A 14 -19.32 5.00 -16.19
N VAL A 15 -18.63 6.06 -16.64
CA VAL A 15 -18.76 7.42 -16.13
C VAL A 15 -19.57 8.28 -17.11
N LYS A 16 -20.53 9.05 -16.59
CA LYS A 16 -21.19 10.10 -17.38
C LYS A 16 -20.57 11.44 -16.99
N LEU A 17 -20.16 12.22 -17.98
CA LEU A 17 -19.69 13.59 -17.79
C LEU A 17 -20.41 14.49 -18.80
N ASP A 18 -21.00 15.56 -18.29
CA ASP A 18 -21.61 16.63 -19.07
C ASP A 18 -20.94 17.95 -18.69
N LEU A 19 -20.43 18.68 -19.70
CA LEU A 19 -19.78 19.98 -19.53
C LEU A 19 -20.78 21.07 -19.92
N VAL A 20 -21.11 21.95 -18.98
CA VAL A 20 -22.15 22.97 -19.16
C VAL A 20 -21.61 24.35 -18.84
N ALA A 21 -22.04 25.34 -19.61
CA ALA A 21 -21.76 26.75 -19.34
C ALA A 21 -22.75 27.24 -18.29
N ASP A 22 -22.26 27.70 -17.15
CA ASP A 22 -23.10 28.21 -16.06
C ASP A 22 -22.60 29.61 -15.71
N ASP A 23 -23.31 30.65 -16.16
CA ASP A 23 -22.91 32.07 -16.04
C ASP A 23 -21.47 32.38 -16.48
N GLY A 24 -21.00 31.72 -17.55
CA GLY A 24 -19.65 31.90 -18.10
C GLY A 24 -18.56 31.07 -17.43
N THR A 25 -18.91 30.27 -16.42
CA THR A 25 -18.01 29.32 -15.75
C THR A 25 -18.16 27.90 -16.31
N LEU A 26 -17.11 27.08 -16.19
CA LEU A 26 -17.18 25.67 -16.57
C LEU A 26 -17.83 24.87 -15.44
N ARG A 27 -18.97 24.24 -15.70
CA ARG A 27 -19.59 23.27 -14.79
C ARG A 27 -19.41 21.84 -15.32
N MET A 28 -18.77 21.00 -14.53
CA MET A 28 -18.62 19.56 -14.76
C MET A 28 -19.68 18.81 -13.96
N ASN A 29 -20.70 18.27 -14.64
CA ASN A 29 -21.69 17.38 -14.05
C ASN A 29 -21.25 15.93 -14.25
N TYR A 30 -21.00 15.19 -13.17
CA TYR A 30 -20.50 13.83 -13.24
C TYR A 30 -21.43 12.82 -12.54
N VAL A 31 -21.44 11.59 -13.05
CA VAL A 31 -22.06 10.42 -12.42
C VAL A 31 -21.10 9.23 -12.52
N PHE A 32 -20.60 8.77 -11.37
CA PHE A 32 -19.81 7.55 -11.26
C PHE A 32 -20.72 6.35 -10.96
N ALA A 33 -20.75 5.37 -11.86
CA ALA A 33 -21.39 4.07 -11.59
C ALA A 33 -20.45 3.06 -10.91
N GLY A 34 -19.16 3.40 -10.82
CA GLY A 34 -18.08 2.56 -10.31
C GLY A 34 -16.83 3.39 -9.99
N GLY A 35 -15.65 2.81 -10.16
CA GLY A 35 -14.40 3.58 -10.27
C GLY A 35 -14.35 4.42 -11.56
N GLY A 36 -13.28 5.19 -11.74
CA GLY A 36 -13.02 5.93 -12.98
C GLY A 36 -12.84 7.45 -12.80
N TRP A 37 -12.84 8.16 -13.92
CA TRP A 37 -12.56 9.59 -13.99
C TRP A 37 -13.54 10.35 -14.89
N ALA A 38 -13.76 11.61 -14.52
CA ALA A 38 -14.45 12.63 -15.30
C ALA A 38 -13.45 13.75 -15.60
N ILE A 39 -12.93 13.78 -16.83
CA ILE A 39 -11.91 14.75 -17.26
C ILE A 39 -12.54 15.82 -18.14
N ALA A 40 -12.32 17.08 -17.75
CA ALA A 40 -12.42 18.22 -18.67
C ALA A 40 -11.02 18.54 -19.18
N ARG A 41 -10.83 18.44 -20.50
CA ARG A 41 -9.55 18.71 -21.17
C ARG A 41 -9.63 19.98 -21.98
N ARG A 42 -8.58 20.81 -21.90
CA ARG A 42 -8.42 22.01 -22.71
C ARG A 42 -7.05 22.04 -23.36
N GLU A 43 -7.00 22.29 -24.65
CA GLU A 43 -5.76 22.60 -25.34
C GLU A 43 -5.32 24.04 -25.03
N VAL A 44 -4.03 24.22 -24.77
CA VAL A 44 -3.41 25.50 -24.44
C VAL A 44 -2.04 25.59 -25.12
N ASP A 45 -1.44 26.77 -25.11
CA ASP A 45 -0.10 27.02 -25.62
C ASP A 45 0.61 27.92 -24.60
N LEU A 46 1.22 27.31 -23.58
CA LEU A 46 1.78 28.03 -22.43
C LEU A 46 3.25 27.70 -22.22
N GLU A 47 4.08 28.74 -22.27
CA GLU A 47 5.47 28.70 -21.84
C GLU A 47 5.56 28.92 -20.33
N LEU A 48 6.29 28.05 -19.63
CA LEU A 48 6.49 28.12 -18.20
C LEU A 48 7.77 28.91 -17.86
N THR A 49 7.64 29.82 -16.91
CA THR A 49 8.80 30.50 -16.31
C THR A 49 9.59 29.54 -15.41
N GLU A 50 10.70 30.00 -14.83
CA GLU A 50 11.51 29.17 -13.94
C GLU A 50 10.74 28.72 -12.69
N ASN A 51 9.87 29.58 -12.15
CA ASN A 51 9.00 29.29 -11.01
C ASN A 51 7.60 29.86 -11.25
N TRP A 52 6.59 29.04 -11.01
CA TRP A 52 5.21 29.33 -11.43
C TRP A 52 4.19 28.63 -10.52
N ALA A 53 2.94 29.07 -10.62
CA ALA A 53 1.78 28.34 -10.14
C ALA A 53 0.68 28.33 -11.20
N ILE A 54 -0.07 27.22 -11.24
CA ILE A 54 -1.37 27.18 -11.89
C ILE A 54 -2.42 27.40 -10.81
N ALA A 55 -3.28 28.40 -11.01
CA ALA A 55 -4.36 28.71 -10.09
C ALA A 55 -5.71 28.78 -10.79
N PHE A 56 -6.76 28.48 -10.04
CA PHE A 56 -8.15 28.52 -10.50
C PHE A 56 -9.11 28.55 -9.31
N LEU A 57 -10.27 29.15 -9.52
CA LEU A 57 -11.39 29.10 -8.58
C LEU A 57 -12.10 27.76 -8.71
N VAL A 58 -12.39 27.13 -7.56
CA VAL A 58 -13.20 25.91 -7.49
C VAL A 58 -14.38 26.11 -6.54
N GLY A 59 -15.53 25.60 -6.96
CA GLY A 59 -16.72 25.43 -6.13
C GLY A 59 -17.38 24.11 -6.49
N GLY A 60 -18.16 23.53 -5.59
CA GLY A 60 -18.87 22.30 -5.94
C GLY A 60 -19.69 21.69 -4.82
N HIS A 61 -20.39 20.63 -5.20
CA HIS A 61 -21.09 19.76 -4.27
C HIS A 61 -21.03 18.31 -4.76
N GLY A 62 -21.07 17.37 -3.83
CA GLY A 62 -21.01 15.94 -4.11
C GLY A 62 -20.42 15.20 -2.92
N GLN A 63 -20.19 13.91 -3.12
CA GLN A 63 -19.39 13.11 -2.21
C GLN A 63 -17.91 13.51 -2.31
N VAL A 64 -17.10 13.07 -1.34
CA VAL A 64 -15.65 13.27 -1.37
C VAL A 64 -15.04 12.53 -2.57
N GLN A 65 -14.27 13.23 -3.39
CA GLN A 65 -13.57 12.69 -4.56
C GLN A 65 -12.10 13.07 -4.52
N HIS A 66 -11.30 12.67 -5.50
CA HIS A 66 -10.01 13.31 -5.74
C HIS A 66 -10.14 14.39 -6.81
N LEU A 67 -9.33 15.43 -6.68
CA LEU A 67 -9.21 16.51 -7.66
C LEU A 67 -7.78 16.52 -8.20
N GLU A 68 -7.64 16.38 -9.50
CA GLU A 68 -6.34 16.31 -10.17
C GLU A 68 -6.21 17.44 -11.18
N LEU A 69 -5.09 18.16 -11.11
CA LEU A 69 -4.61 19.02 -12.18
C LEU A 69 -3.58 18.23 -12.97
N LYS A 70 -3.79 18.01 -14.27
CA LYS A 70 -2.80 17.38 -15.15
C LYS A 70 -2.32 18.35 -16.21
N LEU A 71 -1.01 18.35 -16.45
CA LEU A 71 -0.30 19.18 -17.41
C LEU A 71 0.37 18.26 -18.43
N ILE A 72 0.05 18.44 -19.71
CA ILE A 72 0.53 17.60 -20.81
C ILE A 72 1.49 18.40 -21.67
N ASP A 73 2.65 17.83 -21.98
CA ASP A 73 3.70 18.46 -22.79
C ASP A 73 3.37 18.49 -24.29
N GLU A 74 4.29 19.04 -25.07
CA GLU A 74 4.20 19.17 -26.52
C GLU A 74 4.13 17.82 -27.27
N THR A 75 4.59 16.73 -26.65
CA THR A 75 4.52 15.38 -27.24
C THR A 75 3.12 14.78 -27.13
N GLY A 76 2.34 15.23 -26.13
CA GLY A 76 1.06 14.63 -25.78
C GLY A 76 1.16 13.33 -24.99
N GLU A 77 2.37 12.77 -24.81
CA GLU A 77 2.60 11.47 -24.16
C GLU A 77 3.08 11.61 -22.71
N ASN A 78 3.65 12.76 -22.33
CA ASN A 78 4.13 13.00 -20.96
C ASN A 78 3.14 13.84 -20.16
N VAL A 79 2.87 13.39 -18.94
CA VAL A 79 1.90 14.00 -18.04
C VAL A 79 2.56 14.29 -16.69
N TRP A 80 2.37 15.51 -16.20
CA TRP A 80 2.65 15.91 -14.83
C TRP A 80 1.34 16.21 -14.13
N TRP A 81 1.28 16.00 -12.82
CA TRP A 81 0.05 16.20 -12.07
C TRP A 81 0.28 16.74 -10.66
N HIS A 82 -0.78 17.34 -10.12
CA HIS A 82 -0.95 17.59 -8.70
C HIS A 82 -2.29 17.00 -8.27
N VAL A 83 -2.23 15.98 -7.40
CA VAL A 83 -3.40 15.22 -6.92
C VAL A 83 -3.76 15.68 -5.51
N ARG A 84 -4.96 16.20 -5.34
CA ARG A 84 -5.58 16.43 -4.02
C ARG A 84 -6.49 15.25 -3.72
N ARG A 85 -6.00 14.34 -2.88
CA ARG A 85 -6.78 13.18 -2.43
C ARG A 85 -7.86 13.60 -1.43
N ASP A 86 -8.93 12.82 -1.37
CA ASP A 86 -10.09 13.03 -0.50
C ASP A 86 -10.58 14.49 -0.39
N TYR A 87 -10.63 15.16 -1.54
CA TYR A 87 -11.03 16.55 -1.66
C TYR A 87 -12.55 16.71 -1.46
N THR A 88 -12.92 17.44 -0.40
CA THR A 88 -14.29 17.89 -0.19
C THR A 88 -14.49 19.21 -0.94
N PHE A 89 -15.31 19.19 -2.00
CA PHE A 89 -15.55 20.40 -2.78
C PHE A 89 -16.22 21.49 -1.93
N PRO A 90 -15.65 22.71 -1.90
CA PRO A 90 -16.17 23.79 -1.09
C PRO A 90 -17.46 24.35 -1.70
N LYS A 91 -18.41 24.71 -0.84
CA LYS A 91 -19.67 25.35 -1.25
C LYS A 91 -19.49 26.83 -1.63
N VAL A 92 -18.38 27.43 -1.21
CA VAL A 92 -17.98 28.81 -1.51
C VAL A 92 -16.76 28.74 -2.42
N TRP A 93 -16.70 29.65 -3.39
CA TRP A 93 -15.54 29.78 -4.25
C TRP A 93 -14.26 29.85 -3.44
N THR A 94 -13.37 28.90 -3.71
CA THR A 94 -12.07 28.78 -3.07
C THR A 94 -11.01 28.85 -4.16
N ASP A 95 -10.00 29.67 -3.94
CA ASP A 95 -8.87 29.77 -4.86
C ASP A 95 -7.90 28.62 -4.59
N LEU A 96 -7.71 27.76 -5.58
CA LEU A 96 -6.74 26.68 -5.52
C LEU A 96 -5.49 27.06 -6.29
N ARG A 97 -4.34 26.93 -5.63
CA ARG A 97 -3.03 27.20 -6.20
C ARG A 97 -2.18 25.93 -6.20
N SER A 98 -1.61 25.59 -7.35
CA SER A 98 -0.68 24.46 -7.52
C SER A 98 0.68 25.02 -7.96
N LYS A 99 1.61 25.12 -7.01
CA LYS A 99 2.97 25.64 -7.26
C LYS A 99 3.81 24.58 -7.99
N LYS A 100 4.81 24.99 -8.77
CA LYS A 100 5.74 24.10 -9.50
C LYS A 100 6.21 22.91 -8.66
N ARG A 101 6.62 23.15 -7.40
CA ARG A 101 7.14 22.09 -6.50
C ARG A 101 6.11 21.01 -6.12
N GLN A 102 4.82 21.30 -6.25
CA GLN A 102 3.71 20.40 -5.92
C GLN A 102 3.26 19.57 -7.13
N VAL A 103 3.77 19.92 -8.32
CA VAL A 103 3.49 19.22 -9.57
C VAL A 103 4.60 18.21 -9.80
N GLN A 104 4.23 16.94 -9.81
CA GLN A 104 5.15 15.82 -10.00
C GLN A 104 4.91 15.16 -11.35
N PHE A 105 5.94 14.51 -11.90
CA PHE A 105 5.77 13.65 -13.07
C PHE A 105 4.79 12.52 -12.75
N ALA A 106 3.84 12.26 -13.64
CA ALA A 106 2.84 11.22 -13.49
C ALA A 106 3.23 9.99 -14.31
N TRP A 107 3.31 10.12 -15.64
CA TRP A 107 3.72 9.06 -16.56
C TRP A 107 4.14 9.63 -17.92
N GLY A 108 4.76 8.79 -18.74
CA GLY A 108 5.20 9.10 -20.11
C GLY A 108 6.62 8.61 -20.40
N PRO A 109 6.99 8.50 -21.69
CA PRO A 109 8.29 7.97 -22.10
C PRO A 109 9.47 8.88 -21.76
N GLY A 110 9.24 10.18 -21.52
CA GLY A 110 10.29 11.15 -21.17
C GLY A 110 10.83 11.03 -19.74
N GLY A 111 10.08 10.35 -18.85
CA GLY A 111 10.45 10.16 -17.45
C GLY A 111 10.47 11.43 -16.60
N ALA A 112 10.64 11.25 -15.28
CA ALA A 112 10.61 12.34 -14.30
C ALA A 112 11.80 13.32 -14.39
N GLU A 113 12.89 12.94 -15.06
CA GLU A 113 14.08 13.79 -15.23
C GLU A 113 13.88 14.89 -16.28
N ARG A 114 12.90 14.73 -17.18
CA ARG A 114 12.60 15.74 -18.20
C ARG A 114 11.85 16.92 -17.55
N PRO A 115 12.39 18.15 -17.63
CA PRO A 115 11.68 19.32 -17.11
C PRO A 115 10.48 19.68 -18.00
N LEU A 116 9.37 20.07 -17.36
CA LEU A 116 8.20 20.63 -18.04
C LEU A 116 8.45 22.13 -18.30
N HIS A 117 8.60 22.49 -19.58
CA HIS A 117 8.80 23.87 -20.03
C HIS A 117 7.60 24.43 -20.78
N HIS A 118 6.87 23.58 -21.48
CA HIS A 118 5.73 23.96 -22.30
C HIS A 118 4.51 23.08 -21.96
N ILE A 119 3.32 23.68 -21.94
CA ILE A 119 2.07 22.97 -21.72
C ILE A 119 1.22 23.09 -22.99
N LYS A 120 0.87 21.94 -23.58
CA LYS A 120 0.00 21.83 -24.76
C LYS A 120 -1.45 21.50 -24.40
N ALA A 121 -1.67 20.89 -23.23
CA ALA A 121 -3.01 20.70 -22.69
C ALA A 121 -3.04 20.71 -21.16
N ILE A 122 -4.15 21.18 -20.61
CA ILE A 122 -4.48 21.11 -19.19
C ILE A 122 -5.73 20.23 -19.03
N GLU A 123 -5.70 19.34 -18.06
CA GLU A 123 -6.85 18.57 -17.64
C GLU A 123 -7.19 18.87 -16.19
N ILE A 124 -8.48 19.10 -15.93
CA ILE A 124 -9.05 19.06 -14.60
C ILE A 124 -9.82 17.76 -14.50
N ALA A 125 -9.35 16.85 -13.65
CA ALA A 125 -9.96 15.54 -13.45
C ALA A 125 -10.63 15.47 -12.09
N VAL A 126 -11.88 15.02 -12.07
CA VAL A 126 -12.52 14.49 -10.87
C VAL A 126 -12.42 12.97 -10.95
N THR A 127 -11.74 12.32 -10.01
CA THR A 127 -11.60 10.86 -9.99
C THR A 127 -12.28 10.28 -8.76
N ALA A 128 -12.91 9.11 -8.94
CA ALA A 128 -13.78 8.52 -7.92
C ALA A 128 -13.00 8.16 -6.64
N GLY A 129 -13.26 8.93 -5.58
CA GLY A 129 -12.88 8.60 -4.20
C GLY A 129 -14.01 7.81 -3.54
N SER A 130 -15.16 8.47 -3.34
CA SER A 130 -16.39 7.84 -2.82
C SER A 130 -17.41 7.51 -3.92
N GLY A 131 -17.16 7.89 -5.18
CA GLY A 131 -18.09 7.70 -6.30
C GLY A 131 -19.38 8.54 -6.18
N GLY A 132 -20.44 8.15 -6.88
CA GLY A 132 -21.72 8.86 -6.89
C GLY A 132 -21.80 10.05 -7.86
N THR A 133 -22.71 10.99 -7.57
CA THR A 133 -23.05 12.13 -8.45
C THR A 133 -22.64 13.46 -7.82
N GLY A 134 -22.18 14.40 -8.64
CA GLY A 134 -21.89 15.75 -8.20
C GLY A 134 -21.66 16.73 -9.33
N SER A 135 -21.42 17.98 -8.94
CA SER A 135 -21.13 19.09 -9.85
C SER A 135 -19.94 19.89 -9.32
N VAL A 136 -19.00 20.20 -10.20
CA VAL A 136 -17.83 21.05 -9.90
C VAL A 136 -17.83 22.22 -10.87
N TRP A 137 -17.66 23.41 -10.33
CA TRP A 137 -17.48 24.63 -11.09
C TRP A 137 -16.00 25.02 -11.05
N ILE A 138 -15.48 25.38 -12.21
CA ILE A 138 -14.11 25.86 -12.42
C ILE A 138 -14.19 27.21 -13.11
N ASP A 139 -13.49 28.19 -12.57
CA ASP A 139 -13.34 29.51 -13.16
C ASP A 139 -11.93 30.08 -12.94
N ASP A 140 -11.63 31.20 -13.61
CA ASP A 140 -10.39 31.97 -13.46
C ASP A 140 -9.09 31.14 -13.57
N LEU A 141 -9.04 30.18 -14.51
CA LEU A 141 -7.81 29.44 -14.78
C LEU A 141 -6.71 30.39 -15.29
N ARG A 142 -5.60 30.42 -14.55
CA ARG A 142 -4.47 31.34 -14.76
C ARG A 142 -3.11 30.68 -14.48
N LEU A 143 -2.10 31.12 -15.23
CA LEU A 143 -0.68 30.85 -15.00
C LEU A 143 -0.07 32.06 -14.29
N GLU A 144 0.45 31.85 -13.08
CA GLU A 144 1.10 32.88 -12.28
C GLU A 144 2.62 32.70 -12.33
N THR A 145 3.36 33.79 -12.51
CA THR A 145 4.82 33.79 -12.33
C THR A 145 5.15 34.05 -10.86
N ILE A 146 5.90 33.14 -10.26
CA ILE A 146 6.37 33.30 -8.88
C ILE A 146 7.80 33.85 -8.92
N PRO A 147 8.12 34.92 -8.17
CA PRO A 147 9.47 35.41 -8.06
C PRO A 147 10.45 34.31 -7.65
N VAL A 148 11.60 34.26 -8.34
CA VAL A 148 12.69 33.33 -7.97
C VAL A 148 13.56 34.04 -6.95
N ASN A 149 13.55 33.55 -5.71
CA ASN A 149 14.41 34.05 -4.65
C ASN A 149 15.86 33.61 -4.88
N ARG A 150 16.62 34.40 -5.65
CA ARG A 150 18.05 34.17 -5.91
C ARG A 150 18.88 34.89 -4.85
N GLY A 151 19.42 34.16 -3.89
CA GLY A 151 20.32 34.68 -2.84
C GLY A 151 20.14 33.95 -1.50
N PRO A 152 21.14 34.02 -0.59
CA PRO A 152 21.03 33.40 0.73
C PRO A 152 19.80 33.90 1.48
N VAL A 153 19.19 33.03 2.29
CA VAL A 153 18.10 33.42 3.19
C VAL A 153 18.66 34.47 4.16
N PRO A 154 18.08 35.68 4.23
CA PRO A 154 18.50 36.67 5.22
C PRO A 154 18.39 36.07 6.63
N GLU A 155 19.34 36.38 7.50
CA GLU A 155 19.20 36.02 8.92
C GLU A 155 17.94 36.70 9.47
N PRO A 156 17.06 35.96 10.15
CA PRO A 156 15.84 36.54 10.70
C PRO A 156 16.18 37.56 11.80
N ALA A 157 15.59 38.74 11.70
CA ALA A 157 15.52 39.65 12.85
C ALA A 157 14.50 39.10 13.84
N ILE A 158 14.74 39.28 15.15
CA ILE A 158 13.83 38.81 16.19
C ILE A 158 13.55 39.91 17.21
N GLU A 159 12.28 40.04 17.58
CA GLU A 159 11.79 41.06 18.50
C GLU A 159 10.88 40.41 19.54
N ALA A 160 11.03 40.81 20.81
CA ALA A 160 10.15 40.39 21.90
C ALA A 160 9.43 41.60 22.50
N THR A 161 8.23 41.39 23.05
CA THR A 161 7.51 42.46 23.78
C THR A 161 8.27 42.89 25.04
N SER A 162 8.96 41.95 25.70
CA SER A 162 9.87 42.22 26.81
C SER A 162 11.08 41.28 26.86
N GLN A 163 12.09 41.71 27.61
CA GLN A 163 13.29 40.92 27.91
C GLN A 163 13.82 41.23 29.31
N VAL A 164 14.59 40.31 29.90
CA VAL A 164 15.20 40.48 31.23
C VAL A 164 16.72 40.59 31.11
N GLY A 165 17.28 41.73 31.53
CA GLY A 165 18.74 41.91 31.63
C GLY A 165 19.46 41.63 30.31
N SER A 166 20.45 40.74 30.34
CA SER A 166 21.21 40.30 29.16
C SER A 166 20.53 39.18 28.36
N HIS A 167 19.33 38.73 28.75
CA HIS A 167 18.59 37.66 28.08
C HIS A 167 17.69 38.20 26.95
N GLY A 168 18.33 38.84 25.96
CA GLY A 168 17.69 39.46 24.80
C GLY A 168 17.06 38.46 23.83
N ALA A 169 16.18 38.94 22.95
CA ALA A 169 15.46 38.10 21.98
C ALA A 169 16.38 37.39 20.98
N ASP A 170 17.51 38.02 20.64
CA ASP A 170 18.55 37.52 19.75
C ASP A 170 19.17 36.20 20.22
N LEU A 171 19.23 35.98 21.54
CA LEU A 171 19.75 34.74 22.12
C LEU A 171 18.86 33.52 21.85
N ALA A 172 17.61 33.69 21.44
CA ALA A 172 16.79 32.54 21.01
C ALA A 172 17.21 32.01 19.61
N LEU A 173 18.05 32.73 18.86
CA LEU A 173 18.45 32.38 17.49
C LEU A 173 19.96 32.18 17.31
N ASP A 174 20.76 32.27 18.37
CA ASP A 174 22.23 32.23 18.29
C ASP A 174 22.80 30.80 18.12
N GLY A 175 21.97 29.77 18.33
CA GLY A 175 22.34 28.36 18.22
C GLY A 175 23.18 27.84 19.39
N ASP A 176 23.27 28.57 20.50
CA ASP A 176 23.94 28.14 21.73
C ASP A 176 22.91 27.71 22.79
N PRO A 177 22.79 26.41 23.12
CA PRO A 177 21.83 25.95 24.12
C PRO A 177 22.13 26.44 25.55
N ALA A 178 23.27 27.10 25.79
CA ALA A 178 23.63 27.69 27.08
C ALA A 178 23.14 29.14 27.25
N THR A 179 22.70 29.80 26.18
CA THR A 179 22.08 31.14 26.21
C THR A 179 20.56 31.01 26.04
N TRP A 180 19.82 32.08 26.34
CA TRP A 180 18.36 32.08 26.19
C TRP A 180 17.78 33.50 26.19
N TRP A 181 16.66 33.67 25.51
CA TRP A 181 15.75 34.79 25.71
C TRP A 181 14.86 34.53 26.94
N GLN A 182 14.55 35.58 27.71
CA GLN A 182 13.60 35.51 28.82
C GLN A 182 12.65 36.70 28.88
N ALA A 183 11.35 36.41 28.94
CA ALA A 183 10.30 37.41 29.09
C ALA A 183 10.27 38.09 30.46
N GLY A 184 9.84 39.35 30.50
CA GLY A 184 9.63 40.11 31.73
C GLY A 184 8.41 39.65 32.53
N ARG A 185 8.49 39.72 33.86
CA ARG A 185 7.40 39.28 34.77
C ARG A 185 6.13 40.13 34.73
N GLU A 186 6.21 41.38 34.27
CA GLU A 186 5.09 42.34 34.36
C GLU A 186 4.19 42.37 33.12
N GLU A 187 4.53 41.65 32.04
CA GLU A 187 3.72 41.62 30.84
C GLU A 187 2.59 40.59 30.94
N ARG A 188 1.36 41.05 30.64
CA ARG A 188 0.17 40.19 30.56
C ARG A 188 0.10 39.40 29.25
N THR A 189 0.78 39.87 28.21
CA THR A 189 0.82 39.26 26.88
C THR A 189 2.27 39.29 26.41
N THR A 190 2.91 38.13 26.34
CA THR A 190 4.30 38.01 25.90
C THR A 190 4.33 37.48 24.48
N THR A 191 5.00 38.17 23.57
CA THR A 191 5.24 37.66 22.21
C THR A 191 6.71 37.70 21.83
N LEU A 192 7.08 36.79 20.94
CA LEU A 192 8.39 36.71 20.29
C LEU A 192 8.17 36.56 18.78
N THR A 193 8.71 37.48 17.99
CA THR A 193 8.42 37.61 16.55
C THR A 193 9.70 37.53 15.73
N MET A 194 9.78 36.54 14.84
CA MET A 194 10.83 36.42 13.82
C MET A 194 10.41 37.12 12.51
N GLN A 195 11.32 37.82 11.86
CA GLN A 195 11.10 38.59 10.64
C GLN A 195 12.19 38.28 9.61
N PHE A 196 11.82 37.82 8.41
CA PHE A 196 12.78 37.26 7.45
C PHE A 196 13.23 38.22 6.32
N GLY A 197 12.70 39.45 6.29
CA GLY A 197 12.99 40.45 5.26
C GLY A 197 12.42 40.14 3.86
N ARG A 198 12.11 38.88 3.57
CA ARG A 198 11.32 38.39 2.42
C ARG A 198 10.57 37.12 2.83
N GLU A 199 9.50 36.79 2.12
CA GLU A 199 8.70 35.58 2.37
C GLU A 199 9.59 34.32 2.39
N GLN A 200 9.44 33.52 3.45
CA GLN A 200 10.14 32.25 3.64
C GLN A 200 9.16 31.10 3.65
N GLU A 201 9.51 30.05 2.92
CA GLU A 201 8.81 28.77 2.96
C GLU A 201 9.51 27.85 3.97
N PHE A 202 8.73 27.19 4.83
CA PHE A 202 9.25 26.33 5.89
C PHE A 202 8.28 25.19 6.22
N GLY A 203 8.79 24.13 6.83
CA GLY A 203 7.99 22.96 7.21
C GLY A 203 7.55 22.97 8.67
N GLY A 204 8.26 23.70 9.54
CA GLY A 204 8.00 23.62 10.97
C GLY A 204 8.84 24.58 11.79
N LEU A 205 8.64 24.49 13.11
CA LEU A 205 9.42 25.20 14.12
C LEU A 205 9.88 24.20 15.18
N THR A 206 11.08 24.41 15.73
CA THR A 206 11.52 23.75 16.95
C THR A 206 11.74 24.80 18.02
N ILE A 207 11.23 24.57 19.21
CA ILE A 207 11.35 25.46 20.37
C ILE A 207 11.97 24.66 21.50
N ASP A 208 13.12 25.08 21.99
CA ASP A 208 13.74 24.55 23.20
C ASP A 208 13.47 25.52 24.34
N TRP A 209 12.55 25.12 25.22
CA TRP A 209 12.22 25.89 26.43
C TRP A 209 13.26 25.66 27.51
N LEU A 210 13.49 26.66 28.36
CA LEU A 210 14.16 26.39 29.63
C LEU A 210 13.25 25.56 30.54
N PRO A 211 13.83 24.69 31.40
CA PRO A 211 13.02 23.85 32.28
C PRO A 211 12.03 24.65 33.13
N GLY A 212 10.74 24.36 32.96
CA GLY A 212 9.64 24.97 33.73
C GLY A 212 9.25 26.39 33.34
N THR A 213 9.75 26.93 32.22
CA THR A 213 9.42 28.28 31.74
C THR A 213 8.41 28.30 30.61
N CYS A 214 8.03 27.15 30.04
CA CYS A 214 7.00 27.10 29.00
C CYS A 214 5.65 27.64 29.52
N PRO A 215 4.94 28.49 28.75
CA PRO A 215 3.57 28.84 29.05
C PRO A 215 2.68 27.59 29.00
N ARG A 216 1.55 27.61 29.71
CA ARG A 216 0.59 26.50 29.68
C ARG A 216 -0.07 26.35 28.31
N GLU A 217 -0.24 27.47 27.61
CA GLU A 217 -0.74 27.49 26.23
C GLU A 217 -0.09 28.63 25.45
N TYR A 218 0.26 28.39 24.19
CA TYR A 218 0.77 29.41 23.28
C TYR A 218 0.24 29.22 21.85
N LEU A 219 0.33 30.27 21.04
CA LEU A 219 -0.13 30.31 19.65
C LEU A 219 1.01 30.71 18.73
N ILE A 220 1.13 30.03 17.60
CA ILE A 220 1.95 30.46 16.46
C ILE A 220 1.04 31.15 15.45
N GLU A 221 1.46 32.34 15.02
CA GLU A 221 0.77 33.19 14.05
C GLU A 221 1.72 33.53 12.90
N LEU A 222 1.17 33.61 11.69
CA LEU A 222 1.90 33.92 10.47
C LEU A 222 1.39 35.21 9.85
N ASP A 223 2.29 35.96 9.22
CA ASP A 223 1.97 37.10 8.37
C ASP A 223 2.75 37.00 7.06
N GLU A 224 2.05 37.10 5.95
CA GLU A 224 2.57 36.97 4.58
C GLU A 224 2.99 38.33 3.97
N GLY A 225 2.93 39.41 4.76
CA GLY A 225 3.37 40.74 4.37
C GLY A 225 2.23 41.72 4.07
N ASP A 226 0.99 41.30 4.27
CA ASP A 226 -0.20 42.17 4.22
C ASP A 226 -0.46 42.89 5.57
N GLY A 227 0.29 42.52 6.61
CA GLY A 227 0.16 43.09 7.95
C GLY A 227 -0.90 42.42 8.80
N LEU A 228 -1.55 41.36 8.31
CA LEU A 228 -2.58 40.61 9.01
C LEU A 228 -1.99 39.33 9.58
N TRP A 229 -2.19 39.13 10.88
CA TRP A 229 -1.77 37.91 11.56
C TRP A 229 -2.84 36.85 11.45
N ARG A 230 -2.49 35.71 10.85
CA ARG A 230 -3.34 34.51 10.83
C ARG A 230 -2.86 33.49 11.87
N PRO A 231 -3.75 32.91 12.69
CA PRO A 231 -3.39 31.81 13.57
C PRO A 231 -3.00 30.59 12.72
N ALA A 232 -1.86 29.98 13.04
CA ALA A 232 -1.35 28.79 12.34
C ALA A 232 -1.35 27.53 13.22
N LEU A 233 -0.96 27.64 14.49
CA LEU A 233 -0.95 26.49 15.40
C LEU A 233 -1.14 26.92 16.86
N HIS A 234 -2.18 26.39 17.53
CA HIS A 234 -2.35 26.52 18.98
C HIS A 234 -1.77 25.29 19.67
N VAL A 235 -0.90 25.53 20.66
CA VAL A 235 -0.21 24.49 21.44
C VAL A 235 -0.70 24.54 22.88
N PRO A 236 -1.59 23.62 23.28
CA PRO A 236 -2.01 23.47 24.66
C PRO A 236 -1.17 22.43 25.40
N GLY A 237 -0.83 22.69 26.66
CA GLY A 237 -0.33 21.68 27.59
C GLY A 237 1.02 21.07 27.23
N SER A 238 1.93 21.88 26.67
CA SER A 238 3.34 21.49 26.49
C SER A 238 4.00 21.13 27.82
N ASP A 239 4.92 20.17 27.81
CA ASP A 239 5.73 19.79 28.97
C ASP A 239 6.91 20.74 29.24
N GLY A 240 7.17 21.68 28.32
CA GLY A 240 8.20 22.70 28.44
C GLY A 240 9.63 22.18 28.29
N GLY A 241 9.82 21.10 27.54
CA GLY A 241 11.11 20.65 27.00
C GLY A 241 11.34 21.18 25.58
N ARG A 242 11.44 20.25 24.62
CA ARG A 242 11.57 20.54 23.18
C ARG A 242 10.23 20.37 22.50
N ASP A 243 9.66 21.46 22.00
CA ASP A 243 8.45 21.44 21.18
C ASP A 243 8.79 21.42 19.69
N GLN A 244 8.37 20.38 18.99
CA GLN A 244 8.53 20.20 17.56
C GLN A 244 7.18 20.44 16.86
N LEU A 245 7.07 21.54 16.11
CA LEU A 245 5.81 22.00 15.54
C LEU A 245 5.69 21.58 14.07
N TYR A 246 4.74 20.69 13.79
CA TYR A 246 4.40 20.28 12.42
C TYR A 246 3.56 21.36 11.75
N MET A 247 4.15 22.09 10.79
CA MET A 247 3.53 23.21 10.07
C MET A 247 3.78 23.08 8.56
N PRO A 248 3.28 22.00 7.91
CA PRO A 248 3.55 21.73 6.49
C PRO A 248 3.04 22.86 5.59
N GLU A 249 3.69 23.04 4.43
CA GLU A 249 3.30 24.04 3.42
C GLU A 249 3.12 25.46 3.99
N SER A 250 3.95 25.85 4.97
CA SER A 250 3.89 27.19 5.55
C SER A 250 4.76 28.17 4.77
N GLU A 251 4.21 29.36 4.54
CA GLU A 251 4.94 30.52 4.04
C GLU A 251 4.60 31.75 4.88
N ALA A 252 5.60 32.57 5.19
CA ALA A 252 5.41 33.81 5.92
C ALA A 252 6.59 34.77 5.74
N LEU A 253 6.31 36.07 5.81
CA LEU A 253 7.30 37.12 6.01
C LEU A 253 7.68 37.27 7.50
N ARG A 254 6.72 37.02 8.40
CA ARG A 254 6.90 37.08 9.85
C ARG A 254 6.19 35.93 10.55
N VAL A 255 6.83 35.40 11.60
CA VAL A 255 6.31 34.33 12.46
C VAL A 255 6.28 34.85 13.89
N ARG A 256 5.15 34.72 14.58
CA ARG A 256 5.00 35.16 15.98
C ARG A 256 4.57 34.01 16.88
N LEU A 257 5.28 33.87 17.99
CA LEU A 257 4.86 33.10 19.15
C LEU A 257 4.17 34.03 20.15
N SER A 258 2.96 33.68 20.56
CA SER A 258 2.15 34.42 21.52
C SER A 258 1.81 33.53 22.72
N ALA A 259 2.30 33.88 23.91
CA ALA A 259 1.93 33.18 25.15
C ALA A 259 0.48 33.54 25.52
N LEU A 260 -0.43 32.56 25.45
CA LEU A 260 -1.86 32.76 25.70
C LEU A 260 -2.20 32.58 27.18
N VAL A 261 -1.65 31.52 27.80
CA VAL A 261 -1.88 31.21 29.21
C VAL A 261 -0.53 31.08 29.93
N PRO A 262 -0.20 31.99 30.86
CA PRO A 262 1.08 31.97 31.57
C PRO A 262 1.32 30.67 32.34
N GLY A 263 2.60 30.26 32.36
CA GLY A 263 3.14 29.18 33.19
C GLY A 263 3.48 29.64 34.61
N ALA A 264 4.21 28.80 35.36
CA ALA A 264 4.67 29.14 36.71
C ALA A 264 5.81 30.19 36.71
N GLN A 265 6.62 30.20 35.66
CA GLN A 265 7.63 31.21 35.37
C GLN A 265 7.32 31.90 34.04
N PRO A 266 7.85 33.11 33.80
CA PRO A 266 7.77 33.75 32.48
C PRO A 266 8.42 32.88 31.40
N PRO A 267 7.92 32.95 30.15
CA PRO A 267 8.53 32.31 28.99
C PRO A 267 10.03 32.57 28.90
N ALA A 268 10.79 31.50 28.67
CA ALA A 268 12.20 31.59 28.33
C ALA A 268 12.55 30.49 27.34
N ILE A 269 13.23 30.86 26.25
CA ILE A 269 13.53 30.00 25.10
C ILE A 269 15.03 30.02 24.89
N ALA A 270 15.64 28.84 24.95
CA ALA A 270 17.06 28.63 24.63
C ALA A 270 17.28 28.65 23.13
N GLU A 271 16.45 27.94 22.35
CA GLU A 271 16.58 27.90 20.89
C GLU A 271 15.20 27.96 20.22
N LEU A 272 15.07 28.77 19.17
CA LEU A 272 13.94 28.84 18.26
C LEU A 272 14.45 28.63 16.83
N LYS A 273 14.06 27.51 16.21
CA LYS A 273 14.60 27.11 14.92
C LYS A 273 13.51 26.95 13.87
N LEU A 274 13.71 27.59 12.72
CA LEU A 274 12.89 27.37 11.53
C LEU A 274 13.36 26.09 10.82
N GLN A 275 12.44 25.16 10.57
CA GLN A 275 12.74 23.89 9.91
C GLN A 275 12.46 23.98 8.41
N PRO A 276 13.33 23.41 7.55
CA PRO A 276 13.14 23.47 6.10
C PRO A 276 11.89 22.71 5.65
N LEU A 277 11.35 23.02 4.46
CA LEU A 277 10.14 22.38 3.91
C LEU A 277 10.18 20.85 3.99
N GLY A 278 11.30 20.24 3.62
CA GLY A 278 11.45 18.77 3.62
C GLY A 278 11.41 18.11 5.01
N TRP A 279 11.52 18.88 6.09
CA TRP A 279 11.51 18.35 7.46
C TRP A 279 10.14 17.77 7.86
N SER A 280 9.07 18.27 7.26
CA SER A 280 7.69 17.95 7.64
C SER A 280 6.74 18.15 6.46
N GLN A 281 7.22 17.93 5.24
CA GLN A 281 6.40 17.94 4.02
C GLN A 281 5.20 16.97 4.12
N SER A 282 5.31 15.95 4.97
CA SER A 282 4.22 15.10 5.42
C SER A 282 4.41 14.72 6.90
N LYS A 283 3.34 14.21 7.55
CA LYS A 283 3.42 13.68 8.92
C LYS A 283 4.47 12.56 9.04
N GLU A 284 4.64 11.77 7.99
CA GLU A 284 5.64 10.70 7.90
C GLU A 284 7.05 11.28 7.92
N ALA A 285 7.33 12.29 7.08
CA ALA A 285 8.63 12.96 7.08
C ALA A 285 8.93 13.58 8.45
N PHE A 286 7.94 14.21 9.08
CA PHE A 286 8.04 14.77 10.41
C PHE A 286 8.41 13.71 11.46
N VAL A 287 7.64 12.62 11.57
CA VAL A 287 7.93 11.53 12.52
C VAL A 287 9.27 10.85 12.23
N MET A 288 9.63 10.66 10.97
CA MET A 288 10.95 10.12 10.60
C MET A 288 12.09 11.03 11.07
N ASN A 289 11.91 12.35 11.08
CA ASN A 289 12.91 13.26 11.62
C ASN A 289 12.96 13.21 13.15
N LEU A 290 11.82 13.04 13.83
CA LEU A 290 11.81 12.79 15.28
C LEU A 290 12.56 11.49 15.62
N ALA A 291 12.31 10.43 14.85
CA ALA A 291 12.95 9.14 15.02
C ALA A 291 14.48 9.16 14.82
N LYS A 292 14.99 10.10 14.00
CA LYS A 292 16.45 10.30 13.80
C LYS A 292 17.12 10.95 15.02
N GLU A 293 16.42 11.83 15.72
CA GLU A 293 16.94 12.50 16.92
C GLU A 293 16.84 11.60 18.17
N ALA A 294 15.88 10.68 18.18
CA ALA A 294 15.63 9.77 19.29
C ALA A 294 16.61 8.57 19.34
N ARG A 295 16.70 7.92 20.51
CA ARG A 295 17.42 6.64 20.61
C ARG A 295 16.78 5.59 19.68
N ARG A 296 17.61 4.92 18.90
CA ARG A 296 17.17 3.79 18.06
C ARG A 296 16.46 2.72 18.91
N GLY A 297 15.31 2.26 18.43
CA GLY A 297 14.44 1.32 19.16
C GLY A 297 13.18 1.97 19.75
N LEU A 298 13.15 3.29 19.95
CA LEU A 298 11.99 4.00 20.52
C LEU A 298 10.87 4.24 19.51
N TYR A 299 11.18 4.28 18.21
CA TYR A 299 10.22 4.35 17.12
C TYR A 299 10.21 3.03 16.35
N PRO A 300 9.10 2.70 15.66
CA PRO A 300 9.04 1.52 14.81
C PRO A 300 10.12 1.59 13.73
N ARG A 301 10.74 0.44 13.42
CA ARG A 301 11.83 0.30 12.46
C ARG A 301 11.58 1.01 11.11
N GLY A 302 10.36 0.96 10.59
CA GLY A 302 10.00 1.61 9.34
C GLY A 302 10.19 3.13 9.31
N PHE A 303 10.21 3.79 10.47
CA PHE A 303 10.43 5.23 10.59
C PHE A 303 11.91 5.61 10.73
N THR A 304 12.81 4.65 10.94
CA THR A 304 14.27 4.90 11.00
C THR A 304 14.96 4.77 9.64
N GLY A 305 14.19 4.57 8.57
CA GLY A 305 14.71 4.32 7.22
C GLY A 305 15.11 2.86 6.98
N GLU A 306 14.79 1.96 7.92
CA GLU A 306 15.05 0.52 7.81
C GLU A 306 13.84 -0.24 7.25
N HIS A 307 14.12 -1.27 6.45
CA HIS A 307 13.11 -2.21 5.98
C HIS A 307 12.38 -2.90 7.13
N THR A 308 11.05 -2.87 7.11
CA THR A 308 10.20 -3.60 8.04
C THR A 308 9.20 -4.48 7.30
N ALA A 309 9.24 -5.77 7.62
CA ALA A 309 8.29 -6.75 7.11
C ALA A 309 7.12 -6.91 8.08
N TRP A 310 5.96 -7.26 7.55
CA TRP A 310 4.74 -7.52 8.29
C TRP A 310 3.97 -8.66 7.64
N THR A 311 2.98 -9.20 8.35
CA THR A 311 1.99 -10.13 7.78
C THR A 311 0.59 -9.81 8.29
N VAL A 312 -0.43 -10.23 7.56
CA VAL A 312 -1.84 -10.04 7.92
C VAL A 312 -2.26 -10.89 9.13
N VAL A 313 -3.18 -10.37 9.94
CA VAL A 313 -3.88 -11.08 11.02
C VAL A 313 -5.38 -10.86 10.85
N GLY A 314 -6.09 -11.90 10.45
CA GLY A 314 -7.51 -11.80 10.13
C GLY A 314 -8.22 -13.16 10.17
N GLN A 315 -9.49 -13.13 9.80
CA GLN A 315 -10.36 -14.30 9.70
C GLN A 315 -10.78 -14.48 8.25
N ASP A 316 -10.84 -15.73 7.81
CA ASP A 316 -11.40 -16.09 6.49
C ASP A 316 -12.76 -15.43 6.24
N LEU A 317 -12.98 -14.91 5.02
CA LEU A 317 -14.15 -14.16 4.55
C LEU A 317 -14.33 -12.76 5.16
N ASP A 318 -13.52 -12.35 6.12
CA ASP A 318 -13.70 -11.03 6.71
C ASP A 318 -13.16 -9.92 5.82
N ALA A 319 -13.77 -8.74 5.87
CA ALA A 319 -13.34 -7.60 5.05
C ALA A 319 -12.42 -6.62 5.80
N ARG A 320 -12.08 -6.96 7.05
CA ARG A 320 -11.18 -6.17 7.89
C ARG A 320 -10.16 -7.09 8.52
N GLU A 321 -8.90 -6.67 8.44
CA GLU A 321 -7.77 -7.37 9.03
C GLU A 321 -6.80 -6.38 9.68
N GLY A 322 -6.11 -6.82 10.72
CA GLY A 322 -4.95 -6.12 11.25
C GLY A 322 -3.65 -6.65 10.64
N LEU A 323 -2.54 -6.07 11.07
CA LEU A 323 -1.20 -6.53 10.70
C LEU A 323 -0.43 -6.88 11.97
N ILE A 324 0.55 -7.78 11.84
CA ILE A 324 1.62 -7.94 12.82
C ILE A 324 2.97 -7.63 12.15
N GLY A 325 3.74 -6.73 12.76
CA GLY A 325 5.08 -6.39 12.30
C GLY A 325 6.09 -7.43 12.76
N ARG A 326 7.21 -7.56 12.06
CA ARG A 326 8.30 -8.49 12.41
C ARG A 326 8.81 -8.32 13.85
N ASP A 327 8.65 -7.12 14.39
CA ASP A 327 9.07 -6.73 15.73
C ASP A 327 7.95 -6.94 16.78
N GLY A 328 6.74 -7.35 16.39
CA GLY A 328 5.66 -7.75 17.31
C GLY A 328 4.58 -6.69 17.58
N ALA A 329 4.69 -5.51 16.97
CA ALA A 329 3.61 -4.51 16.96
C ALA A 329 2.39 -5.03 16.17
N ILE A 330 1.18 -4.75 16.65
CA ILE A 330 -0.07 -5.17 16.02
C ILE A 330 -0.89 -3.95 15.61
N GLU A 331 -1.22 -3.84 14.32
CA GLU A 331 -2.07 -2.78 13.77
C GLU A 331 -3.55 -3.14 13.91
N ALA A 332 -4.36 -2.18 14.35
CA ALA A 332 -5.79 -2.39 14.66
C ALA A 332 -6.72 -2.37 13.43
N GLY A 333 -6.16 -2.28 12.22
CA GLY A 333 -6.88 -2.18 10.94
C GLY A 333 -6.23 -1.18 9.99
N PRO A 334 -6.66 -1.13 8.71
CA PRO A 334 -6.06 -0.25 7.71
C PRO A 334 -6.09 1.23 8.15
N GLY A 335 -4.93 1.91 8.14
CA GLY A 335 -4.82 3.31 8.54
C GLY A 335 -5.01 3.57 10.05
N ALA A 336 -5.08 2.52 10.87
CA ALA A 336 -5.32 2.63 12.31
C ALA A 336 -4.03 2.62 13.13
N PHE A 337 -4.17 2.92 14.42
CA PHE A 337 -3.10 2.84 15.41
C PHE A 337 -2.52 1.42 15.53
N SER A 338 -1.34 1.32 16.16
CA SER A 338 -0.75 0.04 16.55
C SER A 338 -0.63 -0.10 18.07
N VAL A 339 -0.56 -1.36 18.51
CA VAL A 339 -0.21 -1.78 19.86
C VAL A 339 1.18 -2.42 19.84
N GLU A 340 2.15 -1.74 20.44
CA GLU A 340 3.57 -2.10 20.38
C GLU A 340 4.09 -2.62 21.74
N PRO A 341 4.76 -3.79 21.79
CA PRO A 341 5.30 -4.32 23.03
C PRO A 341 6.69 -3.76 23.39
N PHE A 342 6.93 -3.50 24.67
CA PHE A 342 8.26 -3.19 25.22
C PHE A 342 8.48 -3.88 26.58
N LEU A 343 9.74 -4.17 26.92
CA LEU A 343 10.07 -4.74 28.24
C LEU A 343 10.93 -3.79 29.04
N TRP A 344 10.58 -3.55 30.30
CA TRP A 344 11.44 -2.85 31.25
C TRP A 344 12.06 -3.84 32.21
N ARG A 345 13.39 -3.97 32.15
CA ARG A 345 14.18 -4.90 32.95
C ARG A 345 15.54 -4.30 33.25
N GLY A 346 16.00 -4.43 34.50
CA GLY A 346 17.32 -3.92 34.90
C GLY A 346 17.50 -2.41 34.74
N GLY A 347 16.42 -1.63 34.89
CA GLY A 347 16.45 -0.16 34.78
C GLY A 347 16.58 0.38 33.36
N LYS A 348 16.26 -0.44 32.34
CA LYS A 348 16.30 -0.06 30.93
C LYS A 348 15.03 -0.51 30.21
N LEU A 349 14.63 0.28 29.22
CA LEU A 349 13.61 -0.10 28.25
C LEU A 349 14.25 -0.91 27.11
N VAL A 350 13.96 -2.21 27.11
CA VAL A 350 14.30 -3.18 26.06
C VAL A 350 13.28 -3.06 24.94
N THR A 351 13.80 -2.81 23.75
CA THR A 351 13.05 -2.58 22.52
C THR A 351 13.38 -3.66 21.49
N TRP A 352 12.79 -3.58 20.29
CA TRP A 352 13.15 -4.45 19.16
C TRP A 352 14.64 -4.39 18.80
N GLN A 353 15.33 -3.29 19.14
CA GLN A 353 16.75 -3.09 18.85
C GLN A 353 17.66 -3.89 19.81
N ASP A 354 17.14 -4.29 20.97
CA ASP A 354 17.91 -4.85 22.07
C ASP A 354 17.83 -6.39 22.14
N VAL A 355 17.06 -7.03 21.25
CA VAL A 355 16.69 -8.45 21.33
C VAL A 355 17.17 -9.26 20.13
N GLU A 356 17.36 -10.55 20.33
CA GLU A 356 17.44 -11.52 19.24
C GLU A 356 16.01 -11.87 18.80
N GLY A 357 15.59 -11.32 17.65
CA GLY A 357 14.25 -11.49 17.09
C GLY A 357 14.15 -12.64 16.08
N SER A 358 13.09 -13.44 16.16
CA SER A 358 12.73 -14.42 15.13
C SER A 358 11.22 -14.53 14.95
N GLN A 359 10.78 -15.10 13.83
CA GLN A 359 9.37 -15.22 13.47
C GLN A 359 9.05 -16.67 13.12
N SER A 360 7.82 -17.09 13.40
CA SER A 360 7.33 -18.41 13.04
C SER A 360 5.81 -18.39 12.82
N LEU A 361 5.26 -19.48 12.29
CA LEU A 361 3.83 -19.74 12.27
C LEU A 361 3.51 -20.84 13.28
N VAL A 362 2.34 -20.78 13.90
CA VAL A 362 1.84 -21.91 14.70
C VAL A 362 1.84 -23.18 13.83
N ASP A 363 2.43 -24.25 14.37
CA ASP A 363 2.68 -25.54 13.71
C ASP A 363 3.45 -25.44 12.38
N GLY A 364 4.08 -24.30 12.13
CA GLY A 364 4.92 -24.03 10.98
C GLY A 364 4.18 -23.73 9.69
N TYR A 365 2.85 -23.70 9.62
CA TYR A 365 2.13 -23.33 8.38
C TYR A 365 0.73 -22.73 8.58
N LEU A 366 0.18 -22.75 9.81
CA LEU A 366 -1.11 -22.11 10.04
C LEU A 366 -0.93 -20.58 9.93
N PRO A 367 -1.87 -19.83 9.34
CA PRO A 367 -1.79 -18.38 9.22
C PRO A 367 -2.07 -17.68 10.57
N ILE A 368 -1.33 -18.09 11.60
CA ILE A 368 -1.32 -17.58 12.96
C ILE A 368 0.14 -17.21 13.25
N PRO A 369 0.53 -15.95 12.99
CA PRO A 369 1.90 -15.51 13.11
C PRO A 369 2.37 -15.42 14.57
N GLN A 370 3.64 -15.74 14.78
CA GLN A 370 4.37 -15.54 16.02
C GLN A 370 5.61 -14.69 15.81
N VAL A 371 5.92 -13.86 16.81
CA VAL A 371 7.18 -13.11 16.94
C VAL A 371 7.81 -13.49 18.26
N HIS A 372 9.10 -13.84 18.23
CA HIS A 372 9.87 -14.25 19.38
C HIS A 372 11.00 -13.26 19.63
N TRP A 373 11.09 -12.74 20.84
CA TRP A 373 12.21 -11.96 21.34
C TRP A 373 12.96 -12.78 22.37
N ARG A 374 14.29 -12.77 22.30
CA ARG A 374 15.16 -13.26 23.37
C ARG A 374 16.04 -12.13 23.91
N TYR A 375 16.03 -11.95 25.22
CA TYR A 375 16.84 -10.98 25.95
C TYR A 375 17.47 -11.64 27.18
N GLY A 376 18.68 -12.19 26.99
CA GLY A 376 19.33 -13.04 27.99
C GLY A 376 18.48 -14.29 28.29
N ASP A 377 18.16 -14.49 29.56
CA ASP A 377 17.33 -15.61 30.05
C ASP A 377 15.82 -15.40 29.89
N LEU A 378 15.38 -14.20 29.50
CA LEU A 378 13.96 -13.91 29.32
C LEU A 378 13.60 -13.95 27.84
N SER A 379 12.47 -14.58 27.50
CA SER A 379 11.90 -14.50 26.15
C SER A 379 10.48 -13.98 26.17
N LEU A 380 10.12 -13.19 25.16
CA LEU A 380 8.75 -12.77 24.89
C LEU A 380 8.29 -13.40 23.57
N THR A 381 7.16 -14.11 23.59
CA THR A 381 6.49 -14.59 22.37
C THR A 381 5.17 -13.86 22.20
N VAL A 382 5.03 -13.11 21.11
CA VAL A 382 3.77 -12.51 20.65
C VAL A 382 3.09 -13.47 19.69
N THR A 383 1.83 -13.82 19.94
CA THR A 383 1.01 -14.65 19.04
C THR A 383 -0.30 -13.93 18.78
N ALA A 384 -0.68 -13.77 17.50
CA ALA A 384 -1.91 -13.08 17.12
C ALA A 384 -2.74 -13.93 16.15
N ALA A 385 -4.06 -13.94 16.32
CA ALA A 385 -4.99 -14.61 15.41
C ALA A 385 -6.29 -13.81 15.27
N GLY A 386 -6.92 -13.88 14.09
CA GLY A 386 -8.33 -13.51 13.94
C GLY A 386 -9.24 -14.50 14.67
N ALA A 387 -10.29 -13.99 15.32
CA ALA A 387 -11.29 -14.77 16.02
C ALA A 387 -12.67 -14.12 15.92
N GLY A 388 -13.71 -14.92 16.13
CA GLY A 388 -15.10 -14.49 15.93
C GLY A 388 -15.58 -14.69 14.48
N PRO A 389 -16.87 -14.43 14.20
CA PRO A 389 -17.42 -14.54 12.86
C PRO A 389 -17.02 -13.34 11.98
N ALA A 390 -16.94 -13.56 10.66
CA ALA A 390 -16.73 -12.48 9.70
C ALA A 390 -17.78 -11.36 9.86
N GLY A 391 -17.36 -10.09 9.74
CA GLY A 391 -18.20 -8.91 9.99
C GLY A 391 -18.40 -8.53 11.46
N ALA A 392 -17.89 -9.34 12.40
CA ALA A 392 -17.86 -9.06 13.83
C ALA A 392 -16.63 -9.68 14.51
N SER A 393 -15.53 -9.83 13.76
CA SER A 393 -14.30 -10.42 14.26
C SER A 393 -13.47 -9.45 15.09
N TYR A 394 -12.48 -10.02 15.76
CA TYR A 394 -11.48 -9.32 16.54
C TYR A 394 -10.14 -10.06 16.43
N ILE A 395 -9.05 -9.35 16.65
CA ILE A 395 -7.72 -9.96 16.82
C ILE A 395 -7.58 -10.31 18.29
N VAL A 396 -7.23 -11.55 18.58
CA VAL A 396 -6.75 -11.94 19.92
C VAL A 396 -5.23 -12.03 19.90
N ALA A 397 -4.58 -11.31 20.81
CA ALA A 397 -3.13 -11.26 20.93
C ALA A 397 -2.68 -11.71 22.32
N ARG A 398 -1.68 -12.60 22.36
CA ARG A 398 -1.05 -13.09 23.59
C ARG A 398 0.44 -12.76 23.59
N TYR A 399 0.89 -12.18 24.69
CA TYR A 399 2.26 -11.85 25.03
C TYR A 399 2.73 -12.79 26.14
N ARG A 400 3.51 -13.81 25.77
CA ARG A 400 4.00 -14.85 26.68
C ARG A 400 5.43 -14.56 27.10
N LEU A 401 5.64 -14.27 28.37
CA LEU A 401 6.96 -14.10 28.98
C LEU A 401 7.41 -15.40 29.61
N GLU A 402 8.60 -15.88 29.22
CA GLU A 402 9.19 -17.12 29.74
C GLU A 402 10.58 -16.84 30.30
N ASN A 403 10.87 -17.42 31.47
CA ASN A 403 12.16 -17.30 32.13
C ASN A 403 12.91 -18.64 32.02
N HIS A 404 13.96 -18.65 31.22
CA HIS A 404 14.86 -19.78 30.99
C HIS A 404 16.02 -19.84 31.98
N GLY A 405 16.10 -18.88 32.90
CA GLY A 405 17.13 -18.79 33.92
C GLY A 405 16.85 -19.64 35.15
N ALA A 406 17.86 -19.79 36.01
CA ALA A 406 17.80 -20.60 37.23
C ALA A 406 17.16 -19.89 38.43
N LYS A 407 16.83 -18.60 38.31
CA LYS A 407 16.25 -17.77 39.39
C LYS A 407 15.00 -17.07 38.91
N SER A 408 14.11 -16.73 39.85
CA SER A 408 12.98 -15.86 39.55
C SER A 408 13.46 -14.52 38.99
N ASP A 409 12.73 -14.00 38.01
CA ASP A 409 13.01 -12.71 37.38
C ASP A 409 11.77 -11.80 37.46
N THR A 410 12.00 -10.50 37.38
CA THR A 410 10.95 -9.47 37.37
C THR A 410 11.16 -8.59 36.15
N ALA A 411 10.14 -8.51 35.31
CA ALA A 411 10.10 -7.61 34.18
C ALA A 411 8.75 -6.90 34.14
N ARG A 412 8.75 -5.67 33.62
CA ARG A 412 7.52 -4.96 33.30
C ARG A 412 7.26 -5.04 31.81
N LEU A 413 6.11 -5.56 31.41
CA LEU A 413 5.65 -5.50 30.02
C LEU A 413 4.85 -4.21 29.83
N PHE A 414 5.23 -3.41 28.84
CA PHE A 414 4.43 -2.30 28.35
C PHE A 414 3.77 -2.69 27.02
N LEU A 415 2.51 -2.29 26.83
CA LEU A 415 1.83 -2.28 25.54
C LEU A 415 1.44 -0.84 25.22
N ALA A 416 2.16 -0.23 24.28
CA ALA A 416 1.95 1.15 23.86
C ALA A 416 0.93 1.24 22.72
N VAL A 417 -0.08 2.09 22.87
CA VAL A 417 -1.05 2.48 21.84
C VAL A 417 -0.52 3.73 21.16
N ARG A 418 -0.10 3.62 19.90
CA ARG A 418 0.62 4.71 19.19
C ARG A 418 -0.04 5.08 17.87
N PRO A 419 0.00 6.36 17.47
CA PRO A 419 -0.52 6.86 16.20
C PRO A 419 0.40 6.49 15.00
N LEU A 420 1.01 5.30 15.03
CA LEU A 420 1.97 4.80 14.06
C LEU A 420 1.48 3.44 13.56
N GLN A 421 1.38 3.27 12.25
CA GLN A 421 0.95 2.03 11.62
C GLN A 421 2.08 0.99 11.65
N VAL A 422 1.72 -0.30 11.54
CA VAL A 422 2.69 -1.36 11.25
C VAL A 422 3.09 -1.28 9.77
N ASN A 423 2.14 -0.95 8.90
CA ASN A 423 2.41 -0.63 7.50
C ASN A 423 3.33 0.62 7.43
N PRO A 424 4.58 0.51 6.95
CA PRO A 424 5.55 1.59 7.08
C PRO A 424 5.36 2.71 6.04
N PRO A 425 5.99 3.89 6.23
CA PRO A 425 5.93 4.99 5.27
C PRO A 425 6.38 4.65 3.85
N SER A 426 7.20 3.61 3.69
CA SER A 426 7.66 3.15 2.37
C SER A 426 6.58 2.41 1.55
N GLN A 427 5.41 2.10 2.13
CA GLN A 427 4.25 1.54 1.42
C GLN A 427 3.19 2.64 1.20
N PHE A 428 2.89 2.99 -0.05
CA PHE A 428 2.13 4.22 -0.35
C PHE A 428 1.15 4.13 -1.52
N LEU A 429 0.87 2.94 -2.07
CA LEU A 429 0.07 2.77 -3.29
C LEU A 429 -1.42 3.07 -3.07
N ASN A 430 -2.21 2.08 -2.63
CA ASN A 430 -3.65 2.23 -2.39
C ASN A 430 -3.96 2.76 -0.97
N ILE A 431 -3.53 2.03 0.06
CA ILE A 431 -3.62 2.46 1.46
C ILE A 431 -2.23 2.87 1.94
N ARG A 432 -2.07 4.15 2.29
CA ARG A 432 -0.79 4.72 2.70
C ARG A 432 -0.40 4.25 4.11
N GLY A 433 0.80 3.70 4.24
CA GLY A 433 1.43 3.38 5.51
C GLY A 433 2.11 4.60 6.15
N GLY A 434 2.56 4.44 7.39
CA GLY A 434 3.20 5.48 8.17
C GLY A 434 2.34 5.91 9.36
N THR A 435 1.89 7.16 9.38
CA THR A 435 1.18 7.70 10.55
C THR A 435 -0.31 7.37 10.52
N SER A 436 -0.96 7.38 11.69
CA SER A 436 -2.42 7.27 11.84
C SER A 436 -2.90 8.38 12.77
N ASP A 437 -4.17 8.75 12.70
CA ASP A 437 -4.73 9.77 13.59
C ASP A 437 -5.30 9.16 14.88
N ILE A 438 -4.93 9.73 16.03
CA ILE A 438 -5.56 9.52 17.34
C ILE A 438 -5.86 10.90 17.95
N ARG A 439 -7.12 11.31 17.90
CA ARG A 439 -7.59 12.61 18.41
C ARG A 439 -7.89 12.54 19.89
N GLN A 440 -8.48 11.43 20.33
CA GLN A 440 -8.81 11.18 21.72
C GLN A 440 -8.41 9.75 22.10
N LEU A 441 -7.83 9.61 23.29
CA LEU A 441 -7.43 8.34 23.85
C LEU A 441 -7.81 8.29 25.32
N GLU A 442 -8.57 7.27 25.72
CA GLU A 442 -9.01 7.09 27.10
C GLU A 442 -9.11 5.61 27.48
N ARG A 443 -8.93 5.33 28.78
CA ARG A 443 -9.22 4.01 29.35
C ARG A 443 -10.46 4.07 30.23
N GLU A 444 -11.41 3.17 29.95
CA GLU A 444 -12.63 2.94 30.73
C GLU A 444 -12.69 1.46 31.15
N GLY A 445 -12.30 1.16 32.39
CA GLY A 445 -12.26 -0.21 32.89
C GLY A 445 -11.23 -1.09 32.17
N ASP A 446 -11.68 -2.15 31.51
CA ASP A 446 -10.89 -3.04 30.65
C ASP A 446 -10.84 -2.58 29.18
N LEU A 447 -11.55 -1.50 28.82
CA LEU A 447 -11.60 -0.98 27.45
C LEU A 447 -10.69 0.25 27.30
N VAL A 448 -10.00 0.30 26.18
CA VAL A 448 -9.31 1.50 25.68
C VAL A 448 -10.07 2.01 24.48
N ARG A 449 -10.52 3.26 24.57
CA ARG A 449 -11.24 3.94 23.51
C ARG A 449 -10.29 4.84 22.72
N VAL A 450 -10.38 4.72 21.41
CA VAL A 450 -9.68 5.56 20.44
C VAL A 450 -10.74 6.28 19.64
N ASP A 451 -10.72 7.62 19.67
CA ASP A 451 -11.72 8.49 19.06
C ASP A 451 -13.16 8.10 19.47
N GLY A 452 -13.35 7.86 20.77
CA GLY A 452 -14.63 7.53 21.38
C GLY A 452 -15.12 6.09 21.15
N ARG A 453 -14.43 5.28 20.35
CA ARG A 453 -14.81 3.88 20.09
C ARG A 453 -13.93 2.91 20.86
N PRO A 454 -14.48 1.82 21.45
CA PRO A 454 -13.66 0.80 22.08
C PRO A 454 -12.88 0.02 21.02
N ARG A 455 -11.56 0.22 20.98
CA ARG A 455 -10.68 -0.33 19.94
C ARG A 455 -9.61 -1.28 20.47
N LEU A 456 -9.49 -1.41 21.78
CA LEU A 456 -8.63 -2.36 22.46
C LEU A 456 -9.29 -2.79 23.77
N GLN A 457 -9.28 -4.08 24.05
CA GLN A 457 -9.77 -4.68 25.30
C GLN A 457 -8.61 -5.40 26.01
N LEU A 458 -8.40 -5.08 27.28
CA LEU A 458 -7.38 -5.65 28.14
C LEU A 458 -7.94 -6.92 28.80
N LEU A 459 -7.60 -8.09 28.23
CA LEU A 459 -8.09 -9.39 28.74
C LEU A 459 -7.36 -9.83 30.02
N THR A 460 -6.18 -9.28 30.26
CA THR A 460 -5.42 -9.43 31.50
C THR A 460 -5.36 -8.09 32.21
N GLU A 461 -5.78 -8.03 33.46
CA GLU A 461 -5.83 -6.80 34.24
C GLU A 461 -4.43 -6.15 34.34
N PRO A 462 -4.26 -4.88 33.90
CA PRO A 462 -2.97 -4.19 33.97
C PRO A 462 -2.68 -3.68 35.37
N THR A 463 -1.40 -3.54 35.68
CA THR A 463 -0.94 -2.80 36.87
C THR A 463 -1.35 -1.32 36.77
N GLY A 464 -1.37 -0.75 35.57
CA GLY A 464 -1.88 0.60 35.35
C GLY A 464 -1.95 1.03 33.90
N TRP A 465 -2.36 2.28 33.69
CA TRP A 465 -2.49 2.95 32.39
C TRP A 465 -2.04 4.42 32.47
N GLY A 466 -1.55 4.96 31.36
CA GLY A 466 -1.30 6.39 31.18
C GLY A 466 -1.47 6.80 29.72
N ALA A 467 -1.88 8.04 29.48
CA ALA A 467 -2.00 8.66 28.16
C ALA A 467 -1.39 10.06 28.13
N SER A 468 -0.94 10.50 26.95
CA SER A 468 -0.30 11.78 26.70
C SER A 468 -0.73 12.38 25.36
N PRO A 469 -1.05 13.69 25.28
CA PRO A 469 -1.12 14.39 24.00
C PRO A 469 0.29 14.56 23.43
N PHE A 470 0.42 14.82 22.12
CA PHE A 470 1.73 14.98 21.46
C PHE A 470 2.69 15.95 22.18
N PHE A 471 2.23 17.16 22.52
CA PHE A 471 3.05 18.16 23.23
C PHE A 471 3.29 17.83 24.72
N GLY A 472 2.58 16.84 25.28
CA GLY A 472 2.86 16.32 26.62
C GLY A 472 3.94 15.22 26.64
N GLY A 473 4.58 14.96 25.48
CA GLY A 473 5.59 13.93 25.27
C GLY A 473 5.02 12.63 24.68
N ASP A 474 5.81 11.95 23.83
CA ASP A 474 5.53 10.62 23.29
C ASP A 474 5.58 9.57 24.40
N ILE A 475 4.60 8.66 24.41
CA ILE A 475 4.47 7.67 25.48
C ILE A 475 5.69 6.76 25.61
N VAL A 476 6.40 6.48 24.52
CA VAL A 476 7.57 5.60 24.53
C VAL A 476 8.83 6.40 24.81
N ALA A 477 9.09 7.42 24.00
CA ALA A 477 10.35 8.17 24.03
C ALA A 477 10.50 9.02 25.29
N ASP A 478 9.44 9.66 25.76
CA ASP A 478 9.54 10.59 26.90
C ASP A 478 9.17 9.95 28.23
N TRP A 479 8.28 8.95 28.23
CA TRP A 479 7.75 8.32 29.45
C TRP A 479 8.33 6.92 29.73
N MET A 480 8.06 5.93 28.86
CA MET A 480 8.47 4.53 29.11
C MET A 480 9.99 4.36 29.10
N GLU A 481 10.73 5.15 28.33
CA GLU A 481 12.20 5.14 28.35
C GLU A 481 12.79 5.48 29.73
N GLN A 482 12.06 6.25 30.53
CA GLN A 482 12.43 6.59 31.91
C GLN A 482 11.84 5.61 32.94
N GLY A 483 11.10 4.59 32.48
CA GLY A 483 10.39 3.63 33.33
C GLY A 483 9.17 4.22 34.03
N ARG A 484 8.66 5.36 33.53
CA ARG A 484 7.54 6.13 34.07
C ARG A 484 6.33 6.07 33.14
N MET A 485 5.20 6.56 33.63
CA MET A 485 3.95 6.72 32.88
C MET A 485 3.29 8.04 33.25
N PRO A 486 2.61 8.72 32.31
CA PRO A 486 1.84 9.92 32.60
C PRO A 486 0.65 9.58 33.50
N ALA A 487 0.24 10.54 34.33
CA ALA A 487 -0.87 10.35 35.27
C ALA A 487 -2.26 10.37 34.59
N ALA A 488 -2.37 11.05 33.45
CA ALA A 488 -3.64 11.22 32.75
C ALA A 488 -4.19 9.88 32.24
N GLN A 489 -5.48 9.64 32.48
CA GLN A 489 -6.19 8.44 32.01
C GLN A 489 -6.91 8.66 30.68
N ALA A 490 -7.16 9.93 30.32
CA ALA A 490 -7.83 10.36 29.11
C ALA A 490 -7.19 11.66 28.60
N VAL A 491 -6.99 11.76 27.28
CA VAL A 491 -6.37 12.93 26.63
C VAL A 491 -7.04 13.22 25.28
N GLY A 492 -7.07 14.50 24.91
CA GLY A 492 -7.33 14.96 23.54
C GLY A 492 -6.07 15.57 22.95
N CYS A 493 -5.86 15.47 21.64
CA CYS A 493 -4.65 15.95 20.98
C CYS A 493 -4.95 16.74 19.71
N VAL A 494 -4.53 18.00 19.69
CA VAL A 494 -4.67 18.91 18.54
C VAL A 494 -3.86 18.46 17.31
N MET A 495 -2.81 17.65 17.52
CA MET A 495 -1.99 17.08 16.44
C MET A 495 -2.58 15.78 15.86
N ASN A 496 -3.69 15.29 16.42
CA ASN A 496 -4.21 13.94 16.18
C ASN A 496 -3.15 12.86 16.41
N ALA A 497 -2.26 13.05 17.38
CA ALA A 497 -1.16 12.15 17.68
C ALA A 497 -1.10 11.81 19.18
N ALA A 498 -2.26 11.64 19.83
CA ALA A 498 -2.29 11.16 21.20
C ALA A 498 -1.68 9.75 21.28
N SER A 499 -0.97 9.45 22.37
CA SER A 499 -0.38 8.14 22.62
C SER A 499 -0.61 7.72 24.07
N GLY A 500 -0.56 6.43 24.36
CA GLY A 500 -0.79 5.91 25.71
C GLY A 500 -0.37 4.46 25.84
N GLY A 501 -0.58 3.86 27.01
CA GLY A 501 -0.21 2.45 27.18
C GLY A 501 -0.59 1.87 28.53
N ALA A 502 -0.71 0.55 28.53
CA ALA A 502 -0.89 -0.25 29.74
C ALA A 502 0.44 -0.92 30.12
N TRP A 503 0.62 -1.19 31.41
CA TRP A 503 1.76 -1.99 31.87
C TRP A 503 1.37 -3.07 32.88
N TRP A 504 2.20 -4.11 32.94
CA TRP A 504 2.09 -5.22 33.87
C TRP A 504 3.45 -5.44 34.53
N ASP A 505 3.52 -5.37 35.86
CA ASP A 505 4.67 -5.83 36.62
C ASP A 505 4.60 -7.35 36.80
N VAL A 506 5.50 -8.08 36.14
CA VAL A 506 5.44 -9.53 36.01
C VAL A 506 6.61 -10.19 36.74
N VAL A 507 6.30 -11.00 37.75
CA VAL A 507 7.25 -11.93 38.35
C VAL A 507 7.15 -13.27 37.62
N VAL A 508 8.24 -13.68 36.98
CA VAL A 508 8.35 -14.95 36.24
C VAL A 508 9.33 -15.88 36.98
N PRO A 509 8.83 -16.88 37.73
CA PRO A 509 9.69 -17.86 38.38
C PRO A 509 10.62 -18.58 37.40
N ALA A 510 11.71 -19.16 37.91
CA ALA A 510 12.64 -19.96 37.12
C ALA A 510 11.90 -21.08 36.37
N GLY A 511 12.11 -21.18 35.06
CA GLY A 511 11.46 -22.17 34.19
C GLY A 511 9.94 -21.98 33.98
N ALA A 512 9.36 -20.88 34.47
CA ALA A 512 7.94 -20.62 34.36
C ALA A 512 7.62 -19.65 33.21
N ALA A 513 6.33 -19.57 32.89
CA ALA A 513 5.80 -18.61 31.93
C ALA A 513 4.62 -17.82 32.52
N ARG A 514 4.40 -16.62 31.98
CA ARG A 514 3.26 -15.74 32.27
C ARG A 514 2.70 -15.20 30.96
N ASP A 515 1.39 -15.27 30.82
CA ASP A 515 0.69 -14.76 29.64
C ASP A 515 -0.04 -13.46 30.00
N ILE A 516 0.13 -12.45 29.15
CA ILE A 516 -0.69 -11.24 29.10
C ILE A 516 -1.44 -11.27 27.77
N ALA A 517 -2.72 -10.90 27.77
CA ALA A 517 -3.53 -10.92 26.56
C ALA A 517 -4.39 -9.68 26.39
N VAL A 518 -4.65 -9.34 25.13
CA VAL A 518 -5.54 -8.26 24.70
C VAL A 518 -6.38 -8.72 23.50
N ALA A 519 -7.49 -8.03 23.24
CA ALA A 519 -8.25 -8.17 22.00
C ALA A 519 -8.40 -6.82 21.30
N LEU A 520 -8.31 -6.80 19.97
CA LEU A 520 -8.53 -5.62 19.14
C LEU A 520 -9.77 -5.87 18.26
N PRO A 521 -10.92 -5.26 18.59
CA PRO A 521 -12.10 -5.32 17.74
C PRO A 521 -11.82 -4.75 16.35
N LEU A 522 -12.13 -5.52 15.31
CA LEU A 522 -12.06 -5.05 13.92
C LEU A 522 -13.36 -4.33 13.51
N TYR A 523 -14.43 -4.56 14.26
CA TYR A 523 -15.76 -3.99 14.10
C TYR A 523 -16.26 -3.37 15.41
N GLU A 524 -17.49 -2.83 15.40
CA GLU A 524 -18.15 -2.29 16.61
C GLU A 524 -18.42 -3.38 17.66
N ALA A 525 -18.52 -4.65 17.23
CA ALA A 525 -18.70 -5.78 18.14
C ALA A 525 -17.42 -6.07 18.92
N LEU A 526 -17.53 -6.08 20.25
CA LEU A 526 -16.42 -6.41 21.15
C LEU A 526 -16.19 -7.92 21.24
N ALA A 527 -14.97 -8.27 21.66
CA ALA A 527 -14.70 -9.63 22.12
C ALA A 527 -15.55 -9.96 23.37
N PRO A 528 -15.83 -11.25 23.64
CA PRO A 528 -16.58 -11.65 24.82
C PRO A 528 -15.92 -11.17 26.12
N ALA A 529 -16.69 -10.63 27.07
CA ALA A 529 -16.19 -10.03 28.32
C ALA A 529 -15.34 -10.98 29.22
N LYS A 530 -15.42 -12.30 29.02
CA LYS A 530 -14.59 -13.31 29.71
C LYS A 530 -13.85 -14.19 28.71
N LEU A 531 -13.30 -13.58 27.66
CA LEU A 531 -12.54 -14.29 26.65
C LEU A 531 -11.26 -14.88 27.26
N ASP A 532 -11.15 -16.20 27.25
CA ASP A 532 -9.87 -16.89 27.47
C ASP A 532 -9.07 -16.86 26.16
N ALA A 533 -8.04 -16.01 26.12
CA ALA A 533 -7.19 -15.86 24.94
C ALA A 533 -6.43 -17.14 24.56
N ASN A 534 -6.02 -17.96 25.53
CA ASN A 534 -5.34 -19.22 25.26
C ASN A 534 -6.29 -20.22 24.61
N LYS A 535 -7.54 -20.27 25.08
CA LYS A 535 -8.59 -21.06 24.43
C LYS A 535 -8.87 -20.52 23.01
N ALA A 536 -9.02 -19.21 22.84
CA ALA A 536 -9.31 -18.59 21.54
C ALA A 536 -8.23 -18.90 20.50
N LEU A 537 -6.94 -18.77 20.85
CA LEU A 537 -5.83 -19.13 19.96
C LEU A 537 -5.82 -20.62 19.60
N LYS A 538 -6.11 -21.51 20.56
CA LYS A 538 -6.24 -22.94 20.28
C LYS A 538 -7.44 -23.24 19.39
N ASP A 539 -8.54 -22.52 19.55
CA ASP A 539 -9.75 -22.70 18.73
C ASP A 539 -9.49 -22.25 17.29
N ALA A 540 -8.79 -21.11 17.10
CA ALA A 540 -8.33 -20.63 15.80
C ALA A 540 -7.40 -21.64 15.11
N ALA A 541 -6.41 -22.19 15.83
CA ALA A 541 -5.53 -23.21 15.28
C ALA A 541 -6.30 -24.47 14.83
N ARG A 542 -7.26 -24.95 15.64
CA ARG A 542 -8.12 -26.09 15.25
C ARG A 542 -8.99 -25.79 14.03
N ALA A 543 -9.48 -24.55 13.90
CA ALA A 543 -10.22 -24.13 12.71
C ALA A 543 -9.33 -24.16 11.46
N TRP A 544 -8.10 -23.64 11.55
CA TRP A 544 -7.15 -23.65 10.43
C TRP A 544 -6.69 -25.06 10.04
N HIS A 545 -6.45 -25.95 10.99
CA HIS A 545 -6.21 -27.36 10.69
C HIS A 545 -7.37 -27.99 9.91
N LYS A 546 -8.62 -27.74 10.33
CA LYS A 546 -9.80 -28.26 9.63
C LYS A 546 -9.88 -27.73 8.19
N THR A 547 -9.44 -26.50 7.95
CA THR A 547 -9.43 -25.86 6.64
C THR A 547 -8.29 -26.35 5.75
N LEU A 548 -7.05 -26.41 6.25
CA LEU A 548 -5.84 -26.65 5.46
C LEU A 548 -5.43 -28.13 5.38
N ASP A 549 -5.81 -28.95 6.36
CA ASP A 549 -5.47 -30.39 6.37
C ASP A 549 -6.58 -31.25 5.78
N LYS A 550 -7.12 -30.81 4.64
CA LYS A 550 -8.07 -31.55 3.79
C LYS A 550 -7.43 -31.94 2.45
N ALA A 551 -7.98 -32.98 1.82
CA ALA A 551 -7.56 -33.36 0.48
C ALA A 551 -8.09 -32.35 -0.57
N PRO A 552 -7.39 -32.16 -1.69
CA PRO A 552 -6.10 -32.75 -2.07
C PRO A 552 -4.87 -32.11 -1.39
N LEU A 553 -4.96 -30.90 -0.84
CA LEU A 553 -3.83 -30.15 -0.26
C LEU A 553 -2.99 -30.96 0.75
N LYS A 554 -3.63 -31.71 1.65
CA LYS A 554 -2.95 -32.54 2.64
C LYS A 554 -2.20 -33.75 2.04
N ASN A 555 -2.53 -34.13 0.81
CA ASN A 555 -2.00 -35.33 0.18
C ASN A 555 -0.72 -35.05 -0.61
N LEU A 556 -0.39 -33.78 -0.88
CA LEU A 556 0.85 -33.38 -1.55
C LEU A 556 2.07 -34.02 -0.87
N LYS A 557 2.91 -34.68 -1.67
CA LYS A 557 4.07 -35.43 -1.21
C LYS A 557 5.26 -35.26 -2.14
N ALA A 558 6.45 -35.32 -1.54
CA ALA A 558 7.70 -35.37 -2.29
C ALA A 558 7.65 -36.48 -3.37
N PRO A 559 8.27 -36.26 -4.55
CA PRO A 559 8.32 -37.25 -5.61
C PRO A 559 8.83 -38.60 -5.14
N ARG A 560 8.23 -39.69 -5.65
CA ARG A 560 8.71 -41.05 -5.37
C ARG A 560 10.15 -41.20 -5.85
N GLY A 561 11.02 -41.76 -5.00
CA GLY A 561 12.43 -41.95 -5.33
C GLY A 561 13.30 -40.69 -5.20
N ALA A 562 12.76 -39.55 -4.73
CA ALA A 562 13.56 -38.36 -4.45
C ALA A 562 14.67 -38.65 -3.42
N SER A 563 15.84 -38.04 -3.63
CA SER A 563 16.95 -38.05 -2.66
C SER A 563 16.51 -37.47 -1.31
N PRO A 564 17.21 -37.77 -0.20
CA PRO A 564 16.89 -37.19 1.10
C PRO A 564 16.83 -35.65 1.10
N GLU A 565 17.77 -35.00 0.42
CA GLU A 565 17.82 -33.54 0.25
C GLU A 565 16.62 -33.02 -0.53
N ARG A 566 16.31 -33.64 -1.68
CA ARG A 566 15.14 -33.26 -2.50
C ARG A 566 13.82 -33.49 -1.77
N ARG A 567 13.74 -34.52 -0.92
CA ARG A 567 12.58 -34.76 -0.06
C ARG A 567 12.41 -33.66 0.99
N ALA A 568 13.49 -33.27 1.66
CA ALA A 568 13.46 -32.19 2.65
C ALA A 568 13.06 -30.85 2.01
N LEU A 569 13.59 -30.53 0.82
CA LEU A 569 13.20 -29.35 0.07
C LEU A 569 11.72 -29.40 -0.36
N ALA A 570 11.24 -30.55 -0.85
CA ALA A 570 9.84 -30.74 -1.20
C ALA A 570 8.92 -30.55 0.03
N GLU A 571 9.29 -31.08 1.19
CA GLU A 571 8.53 -30.88 2.44
C GLU A 571 8.46 -29.41 2.85
N LYS A 572 9.58 -28.67 2.73
CA LYS A 572 9.62 -27.21 2.96
C LYS A 572 8.72 -26.46 1.98
N ALA A 573 8.76 -26.82 0.70
CA ALA A 573 7.92 -26.23 -0.35
C ALA A 573 6.43 -26.52 -0.13
N ILE A 574 6.07 -27.75 0.27
CA ILE A 574 4.68 -28.14 0.58
C ILE A 574 4.16 -27.36 1.80
N LEU A 575 4.97 -27.19 2.85
CA LEU A 575 4.58 -26.37 4.00
C LEU A 575 4.39 -24.89 3.61
N ALA A 576 5.23 -24.36 2.72
CA ALA A 576 5.04 -23.02 2.16
C ALA A 576 3.76 -22.92 1.33
N ALA A 577 3.48 -23.89 0.46
CA ALA A 577 2.24 -23.93 -0.31
C ALA A 577 0.99 -23.98 0.59
N LYS A 578 1.02 -24.79 1.67
CA LYS A 578 -0.06 -24.80 2.67
C LYS A 578 -0.27 -23.44 3.34
N ALA A 579 0.81 -22.78 3.75
CA ALA A 579 0.74 -21.45 4.34
C ALA A 579 0.18 -20.42 3.35
N GLN A 580 0.61 -20.47 2.08
CA GLN A 580 0.10 -19.59 1.02
C GLN A 580 -1.41 -19.75 0.79
N VAL A 581 -1.94 -20.98 0.80
CA VAL A 581 -3.40 -21.19 0.76
C VAL A 581 -4.08 -20.56 1.98
N GLY A 582 -3.52 -20.70 3.18
CA GLY A 582 -4.01 -20.02 4.37
C GLY A 582 -4.04 -18.50 4.22
N TRP A 583 -2.96 -17.92 3.70
CA TRP A 583 -2.82 -16.49 3.46
C TRP A 583 -3.80 -15.95 2.42
N ILE A 584 -4.01 -16.65 1.31
CA ILE A 584 -5.02 -16.31 0.29
C ILE A 584 -6.41 -16.23 0.93
N LEU A 585 -6.73 -17.17 1.83
CA LEU A 585 -8.03 -17.18 2.54
C LEU A 585 -8.13 -16.07 3.59
N VAL A 586 -7.03 -15.66 4.22
CA VAL A 586 -7.05 -14.52 5.15
C VAL A 586 -7.20 -13.19 4.40
N ASN A 587 -6.60 -13.04 3.21
CA ASN A 587 -6.65 -11.80 2.43
C ASN A 587 -7.99 -11.58 1.69
N ARG A 588 -8.86 -12.59 1.58
CA ARG A 588 -10.10 -12.43 0.82
C ARG A 588 -11.17 -11.70 1.63
N ALA A 589 -11.75 -10.66 1.02
CA ALA A 589 -12.83 -9.86 1.61
C ALA A 589 -14.18 -10.42 1.15
N GLY A 590 -14.79 -11.27 1.98
CA GLY A 590 -15.94 -12.06 1.56
C GLY A 590 -15.58 -12.96 0.37
N PRO A 591 -16.35 -12.95 -0.74
CA PRO A 591 -15.99 -13.70 -1.94
C PRO A 591 -14.82 -13.09 -2.73
N ALA A 592 -14.49 -11.81 -2.50
CA ALA A 592 -13.51 -11.07 -3.28
C ALA A 592 -12.08 -11.57 -2.98
N ILE A 593 -11.42 -12.18 -3.95
CA ILE A 593 -10.01 -12.60 -3.82
C ILE A 593 -9.13 -11.37 -4.02
N GLN A 594 -8.26 -11.07 -3.06
CA GLN A 594 -7.35 -9.93 -3.11
C GLN A 594 -5.91 -10.42 -2.97
N PRO A 595 -4.96 -9.88 -3.76
CA PRO A 595 -3.55 -10.21 -3.57
C PRO A 595 -2.98 -9.60 -2.28
N GLY A 596 -3.59 -8.57 -1.70
CA GLY A 596 -3.14 -8.01 -0.43
C GLY A 596 -4.20 -7.18 0.29
N THR A 597 -3.93 -6.82 1.54
CA THR A 597 -4.87 -6.14 2.47
C THR A 597 -4.59 -4.63 2.61
N ARG A 598 -3.54 -4.07 1.98
CA ARG A 598 -3.18 -2.65 2.01
C ARG A 598 -3.02 -2.09 0.60
N SER A 599 -1.82 -2.19 0.04
CA SER A 599 -1.46 -1.66 -1.28
C SER A 599 -2.33 -2.26 -2.38
N TYR A 600 -2.78 -3.50 -2.20
CA TYR A 600 -3.57 -4.23 -3.19
C TYR A 600 -4.92 -4.72 -2.66
N ALA A 601 -5.55 -3.96 -1.77
CA ALA A 601 -6.90 -4.23 -1.22
C ALA A 601 -8.01 -4.06 -2.29
N ARG A 602 -7.91 -4.78 -3.40
CA ARG A 602 -8.83 -4.83 -4.55
C ARG A 602 -8.75 -6.20 -5.22
N SER A 603 -9.70 -6.52 -6.08
CA SER A 603 -9.76 -7.81 -6.79
C SER A 603 -9.49 -7.64 -8.27
N TRP A 604 -8.26 -7.93 -8.69
CA TRP A 604 -7.90 -8.09 -10.10
C TRP A 604 -8.41 -9.44 -10.62
N ILE A 605 -8.98 -9.46 -11.84
CA ILE A 605 -9.43 -10.72 -12.45
C ILE A 605 -8.25 -11.62 -12.82
N ARG A 606 -7.11 -11.05 -13.19
CA ARG A 606 -5.84 -11.74 -13.42
C ARG A 606 -5.42 -12.57 -12.22
N ASP A 607 -5.23 -11.92 -11.09
CA ASP A 607 -4.94 -12.54 -9.81
C ASP A 607 -6.04 -13.53 -9.40
N GLY A 608 -7.30 -13.13 -9.56
CA GLY A 608 -8.46 -13.89 -9.15
C GLY A 608 -8.68 -15.18 -9.94
N ALA A 609 -8.41 -15.18 -11.25
CA ALA A 609 -8.53 -16.35 -12.12
C ALA A 609 -7.44 -17.37 -11.80
N LEU A 610 -6.18 -16.92 -11.68
CA LEU A 610 -5.04 -17.79 -11.38
C LEU A 610 -5.08 -18.31 -9.93
N THR A 611 -5.49 -17.46 -8.98
CA THR A 611 -5.72 -17.85 -7.58
C THR A 611 -6.93 -18.77 -7.45
N GLY A 612 -8.00 -18.50 -8.19
CA GLY A 612 -9.15 -19.38 -8.31
C GLY A 612 -8.74 -20.77 -8.79
N GLU A 613 -7.91 -20.86 -9.83
CA GLU A 613 -7.37 -22.13 -10.30
C GLU A 613 -6.52 -22.84 -9.24
N ALA A 614 -5.63 -22.14 -8.54
CA ALA A 614 -4.84 -22.71 -7.44
C ALA A 614 -5.74 -23.28 -6.33
N LEU A 615 -6.77 -22.53 -5.92
CA LEU A 615 -7.76 -22.96 -4.93
C LEU A 615 -8.54 -24.19 -5.42
N LEU A 616 -8.97 -24.23 -6.69
CA LEU A 616 -9.67 -25.36 -7.30
C LEU A 616 -8.79 -26.62 -7.30
N ARG A 617 -7.53 -26.52 -7.71
CA ARG A 617 -6.54 -27.61 -7.64
C ARG A 617 -6.31 -28.11 -6.20
N MET A 618 -6.49 -27.23 -5.21
CA MET A 618 -6.35 -27.55 -3.77
C MET A 618 -7.67 -27.93 -3.06
N GLY A 619 -8.78 -28.10 -3.80
CA GLY A 619 -10.08 -28.53 -3.26
C GLY A 619 -10.89 -27.45 -2.55
N PHE A 620 -10.59 -26.18 -2.81
CA PHE A 620 -11.32 -25.00 -2.34
C PHE A 620 -12.30 -24.52 -3.42
N THR A 621 -13.18 -25.43 -3.84
CA THR A 621 -14.12 -25.19 -4.94
C THR A 621 -15.22 -24.20 -4.61
N LYS A 622 -15.61 -24.12 -3.33
CA LYS A 622 -16.65 -23.17 -2.88
C LYS A 622 -16.14 -21.74 -2.93
N GLU A 623 -14.88 -21.56 -2.59
CA GLU A 623 -14.21 -20.27 -2.52
C GLU A 623 -14.03 -19.68 -3.92
N ALA A 624 -13.47 -20.45 -4.87
CA ALA A 624 -13.34 -20.03 -6.26
C ALA A 624 -14.70 -19.80 -6.96
N ARG A 625 -15.70 -20.64 -6.67
CA ARG A 625 -17.07 -20.43 -7.16
C ARG A 625 -17.67 -19.12 -6.64
N ALA A 626 -17.55 -18.87 -5.34
CA ALA A 626 -18.11 -17.65 -4.74
C ALA A 626 -17.48 -16.40 -5.34
N PHE A 627 -16.17 -16.43 -5.61
CA PHE A 627 -15.49 -15.35 -6.32
C PHE A 627 -16.08 -15.12 -7.73
N LEU A 628 -16.26 -16.18 -8.53
CA LEU A 628 -16.86 -16.05 -9.87
C LEU A 628 -18.27 -15.46 -9.82
N GLU A 629 -19.12 -15.95 -8.91
CA GLU A 629 -20.50 -15.46 -8.74
C GLU A 629 -20.54 -13.99 -8.32
N TRP A 630 -19.58 -13.55 -7.49
CA TRP A 630 -19.44 -12.17 -7.07
C TRP A 630 -18.87 -11.26 -8.16
N TYR A 631 -17.90 -11.73 -8.95
CA TYR A 631 -17.23 -10.94 -9.98
C TYR A 631 -18.10 -10.73 -11.22
N ALA A 632 -18.78 -11.79 -11.68
CA ALA A 632 -19.49 -11.82 -12.94
C ALA A 632 -20.51 -10.67 -13.17
N PRO A 633 -21.27 -10.18 -12.15
CA PRO A 633 -22.15 -9.03 -12.28
C PRO A 633 -21.48 -7.71 -12.69
N HIS A 634 -20.17 -7.58 -12.49
CA HIS A 634 -19.42 -6.36 -12.82
C HIS A 634 -19.02 -6.23 -14.30
N GLN A 635 -19.27 -7.25 -15.13
CA GLN A 635 -19.05 -7.17 -16.57
C GLN A 635 -19.83 -5.99 -17.18
N TYR A 636 -19.14 -5.15 -17.95
CA TYR A 636 -19.73 -4.00 -18.63
C TYR A 636 -20.74 -4.44 -19.71
N SER A 637 -21.63 -3.52 -20.08
CA SER A 637 -22.68 -3.78 -21.08
C SER A 637 -22.14 -4.10 -22.47
N ASN A 638 -20.95 -3.62 -22.81
CA ASN A 638 -20.24 -3.93 -24.06
C ASN A 638 -19.56 -5.31 -24.05
N GLY A 639 -19.63 -6.06 -22.93
CA GLY A 639 -19.03 -7.39 -22.80
C GLY A 639 -17.65 -7.42 -22.15
N LYS A 640 -16.98 -6.27 -21.99
CA LYS A 640 -15.70 -6.14 -21.27
C LYS A 640 -15.84 -6.66 -19.84
N ALA A 641 -14.99 -7.62 -19.45
CA ALA A 641 -14.74 -7.86 -18.03
C ALA A 641 -13.86 -6.73 -17.48
N PRO A 642 -14.18 -6.11 -16.33
CA PRO A 642 -13.24 -5.17 -15.72
C PRO A 642 -11.91 -5.85 -15.41
N CYS A 643 -10.82 -5.07 -15.33
CA CYS A 643 -9.55 -5.59 -14.84
C CYS A 643 -9.58 -5.73 -13.31
N VAL A 644 -10.20 -4.77 -12.62
CA VAL A 644 -10.26 -4.68 -11.16
C VAL A 644 -11.69 -4.42 -10.70
N VAL A 645 -12.05 -5.00 -9.55
CA VAL A 645 -13.23 -4.60 -8.78
C VAL A 645 -12.79 -4.27 -7.35
N ASP A 646 -13.20 -3.10 -6.85
CA ASP A 646 -12.99 -2.71 -5.45
C ASP A 646 -14.25 -2.09 -4.83
N ALA A 647 -14.11 -1.48 -3.64
CA ALA A 647 -15.23 -0.84 -2.94
C ALA A 647 -15.94 0.26 -3.74
N ARG A 648 -15.28 0.85 -4.73
CA ARG A 648 -15.83 1.85 -5.65
C ARG A 648 -16.60 1.20 -6.79
N GLY A 649 -16.33 -0.06 -7.11
CA GLY A 649 -16.95 -0.84 -8.18
C GLY A 649 -15.94 -1.32 -9.23
N ALA A 650 -16.42 -1.54 -10.46
CA ALA A 650 -15.59 -1.94 -11.59
C ALA A 650 -14.65 -0.82 -12.02
N ASP A 651 -13.37 -1.14 -12.22
CA ASP A 651 -12.37 -0.23 -12.76
C ASP A 651 -12.38 -0.24 -14.30
N PRO A 652 -12.49 0.94 -14.93
CA PRO A 652 -12.62 1.05 -16.39
C PRO A 652 -11.30 0.99 -17.15
N VAL A 653 -10.14 0.90 -16.49
CA VAL A 653 -8.83 0.85 -17.17
C VAL A 653 -8.80 -0.22 -18.27
N PRO A 654 -8.27 0.09 -19.47
CA PRO A 654 -8.08 -0.91 -20.52
C PRO A 654 -6.93 -1.88 -20.19
N GLU A 655 -7.31 -3.08 -19.72
CA GLU A 655 -6.45 -4.27 -19.68
C GLU A 655 -7.18 -5.39 -20.45
N HIS A 656 -6.61 -5.86 -21.57
CA HIS A 656 -7.33 -6.71 -22.52
C HIS A 656 -7.19 -8.22 -22.26
N ASP A 657 -6.30 -8.63 -21.35
CA ASP A 657 -6.23 -9.98 -20.79
C ASP A 657 -7.49 -10.36 -19.98
N SER A 658 -8.04 -9.39 -19.25
CA SER A 658 -9.13 -9.50 -18.27
C SER A 658 -10.32 -10.34 -18.73
N THR A 659 -10.76 -10.16 -19.98
CA THR A 659 -11.93 -10.86 -20.52
C THR A 659 -11.62 -12.32 -20.84
N GLY A 660 -10.41 -12.62 -21.30
CA GLY A 660 -9.94 -14.00 -21.50
C GLY A 660 -9.82 -14.75 -20.18
N GLU A 661 -9.26 -14.09 -19.16
CA GLU A 661 -9.12 -14.63 -17.79
C GLU A 661 -10.48 -14.89 -17.12
N PHE A 662 -11.46 -13.99 -17.31
CA PHE A 662 -12.82 -14.20 -16.81
C PHE A 662 -13.47 -15.45 -17.42
N ILE A 663 -13.35 -15.65 -18.74
CA ILE A 663 -13.88 -16.84 -19.41
C ILE A 663 -13.14 -18.10 -18.92
N HIS A 664 -11.83 -18.00 -18.73
CA HIS A 664 -11.03 -19.09 -18.18
C HIS A 664 -11.50 -19.50 -16.77
N LEU A 665 -11.78 -18.54 -15.90
CA LEU A 665 -12.31 -18.81 -14.55
C LEU A 665 -13.65 -19.55 -14.61
N VAL A 666 -14.56 -19.17 -15.52
CA VAL A 666 -15.83 -19.89 -15.75
C VAL A 666 -15.55 -21.35 -16.12
N ALA A 667 -14.61 -21.58 -17.04
CA ALA A 667 -14.23 -22.92 -17.47
C ALA A 667 -13.63 -23.74 -16.33
N GLN A 668 -12.73 -23.18 -15.53
CA GLN A 668 -12.12 -23.87 -14.39
C GLN A 668 -13.14 -24.23 -13.31
N VAL A 669 -14.04 -23.32 -12.96
CA VAL A 669 -15.12 -23.62 -12.00
C VAL A 669 -15.98 -24.77 -12.54
N TRP A 670 -16.34 -24.78 -13.81
CA TRP A 670 -17.09 -25.89 -14.41
C TRP A 670 -16.30 -27.21 -14.41
N ARG A 671 -15.01 -27.21 -14.79
CA ARG A 671 -14.13 -28.42 -14.79
C ARG A 671 -14.13 -29.12 -13.43
N HIS A 672 -14.11 -28.35 -12.34
CA HIS A 672 -13.98 -28.88 -10.99
C HIS A 672 -15.31 -29.11 -10.25
N THR A 673 -16.39 -28.43 -10.64
CA THR A 673 -17.68 -28.50 -9.93
C THR A 673 -18.78 -29.21 -10.71
N GLN A 674 -18.72 -29.18 -12.04
CA GLN A 674 -19.78 -29.63 -12.95
C GLN A 674 -21.17 -29.03 -12.61
N ASP A 675 -21.21 -27.81 -12.05
CA ASP A 675 -22.45 -27.10 -11.74
C ASP A 675 -23.14 -26.59 -13.01
N ARG A 676 -24.10 -27.39 -13.51
CA ARG A 676 -24.81 -27.10 -14.77
C ARG A 676 -25.67 -25.86 -14.68
N LYS A 677 -26.16 -25.51 -13.48
CA LYS A 677 -26.99 -24.33 -13.29
C LYS A 677 -26.12 -23.09 -13.45
N LEU A 678 -24.99 -23.05 -12.74
CA LEU A 678 -24.05 -21.94 -12.82
C LEU A 678 -23.49 -21.77 -14.24
N LEU A 679 -23.14 -22.86 -14.94
CA LEU A 679 -22.69 -22.80 -16.33
C LEU A 679 -23.72 -22.09 -17.24
N ARG A 680 -25.01 -22.44 -17.14
CA ARG A 680 -26.07 -21.80 -17.92
C ARG A 680 -26.24 -20.32 -17.59
N GLU A 681 -26.03 -19.93 -16.33
CA GLU A 681 -26.09 -18.53 -15.90
C GLU A 681 -24.89 -17.72 -16.41
N MET A 682 -23.71 -18.34 -16.49
CA MET A 682 -22.49 -17.70 -16.98
C MET A 682 -22.39 -17.67 -18.51
N TRP A 683 -23.03 -18.60 -19.22
CA TRP A 683 -22.94 -18.72 -20.67
C TRP A 683 -23.23 -17.41 -21.45
N PRO A 684 -24.32 -16.65 -21.17
CA PRO A 684 -24.54 -15.37 -21.83
C PRO A 684 -23.45 -14.32 -21.56
N ARG A 685 -22.72 -14.43 -20.44
CA ARG A 685 -21.60 -13.53 -20.11
C ARG A 685 -20.35 -13.90 -20.91
N VAL A 686 -20.10 -15.21 -21.08
CA VAL A 686 -19.04 -15.73 -21.95
C VAL A 686 -19.26 -15.26 -23.39
N GLN A 687 -20.47 -15.38 -23.93
CA GLN A 687 -20.79 -14.93 -25.28
C GLN A 687 -20.48 -13.43 -25.48
N ARG A 688 -20.94 -12.56 -24.56
CA ARG A 688 -20.63 -11.12 -24.63
C ARG A 688 -19.13 -10.84 -24.49
N GLY A 689 -18.42 -11.62 -23.68
CA GLY A 689 -16.96 -11.51 -23.55
C GLY A 689 -16.26 -11.81 -24.87
N VAL A 690 -16.68 -12.88 -25.57
CA VAL A 690 -16.16 -13.19 -26.92
C VAL A 690 -16.50 -12.09 -27.93
N ASP A 691 -17.73 -11.57 -27.92
CA ASP A 691 -18.13 -10.50 -28.82
C ASP A 691 -17.29 -9.22 -28.59
N TYR A 692 -16.96 -8.91 -27.33
CA TYR A 692 -16.05 -7.82 -26.98
C TYR A 692 -14.63 -8.07 -27.51
N LEU A 693 -14.06 -9.25 -27.26
CA LEU A 693 -12.73 -9.60 -27.75
C LEU A 693 -12.67 -9.54 -29.29
N GLU A 694 -13.67 -10.10 -29.98
CA GLU A 694 -13.77 -10.04 -31.44
C GLU A 694 -13.78 -8.58 -31.92
N SER A 695 -14.56 -7.70 -31.27
CA SER A 695 -14.59 -6.27 -31.62
C SER A 695 -13.23 -5.58 -31.50
N LEU A 696 -12.41 -5.96 -30.51
CA LEU A 696 -11.05 -5.43 -30.35
C LEU A 696 -10.12 -5.95 -31.44
N LEU A 697 -10.16 -7.25 -31.74
CA LEU A 697 -9.33 -7.87 -32.78
C LEU A 697 -9.62 -7.24 -34.15
N GLU A 698 -10.87 -6.92 -34.46
CA GLU A 698 -11.22 -6.24 -35.72
C GLU A 698 -10.59 -4.85 -35.85
N THR A 699 -10.25 -4.15 -34.76
CA THR A 699 -9.50 -2.87 -34.81
C THR A 699 -8.08 -3.00 -35.34
N ARG A 700 -7.54 -4.23 -35.37
CA ARG A 700 -6.22 -4.57 -35.93
C ARG A 700 -6.30 -5.38 -37.22
N ARG A 701 -7.50 -5.57 -37.77
CA ARG A 701 -7.76 -6.20 -39.07
C ARG A 701 -8.12 -5.19 -40.15
N THR A 702 -7.44 -4.04 -40.12
CA THR A 702 -7.60 -3.01 -41.16
C THR A 702 -6.50 -3.15 -42.21
N ASP A 703 -6.66 -2.45 -43.34
CA ASP A 703 -5.62 -2.37 -44.36
C ASP A 703 -4.33 -1.71 -43.84
N GLU A 704 -4.43 -0.81 -42.85
CA GLU A 704 -3.30 -0.15 -42.19
C GLU A 704 -2.35 -1.14 -41.52
N PHE A 705 -2.88 -2.15 -40.83
CA PHE A 705 -2.08 -3.13 -40.10
C PHE A 705 -1.70 -4.35 -40.94
N ARG A 706 -2.19 -4.48 -42.17
CA ARG A 706 -1.94 -5.67 -43.00
C ARG A 706 -0.44 -5.84 -43.27
N GLY A 707 0.08 -7.03 -42.98
CA GLY A 707 1.50 -7.37 -43.17
C GLY A 707 2.43 -6.78 -42.11
N THR A 708 1.90 -6.12 -41.09
CA THR A 708 2.65 -5.70 -39.90
C THR A 708 2.58 -6.76 -38.81
N HIS A 709 3.49 -6.70 -37.83
CA HIS A 709 3.42 -7.54 -36.63
C HIS A 709 2.25 -7.18 -35.69
N PHE A 710 1.47 -6.14 -36.00
CA PHE A 710 0.26 -5.76 -35.26
C PHE A 710 -1.03 -6.32 -35.87
N HIS A 711 -0.97 -7.03 -37.01
CA HIS A 711 -2.17 -7.49 -37.69
C HIS A 711 -2.94 -8.53 -36.85
N GLY A 712 -4.24 -8.29 -36.65
CA GLY A 712 -5.17 -9.28 -36.09
C GLY A 712 -4.97 -9.65 -34.62
N ILE A 713 -4.09 -8.95 -33.89
CA ILE A 713 -3.88 -9.08 -32.44
C ILE A 713 -4.67 -8.03 -31.64
N LEU A 714 -4.64 -8.08 -30.31
CA LEU A 714 -5.30 -7.09 -29.47
C LEU A 714 -4.62 -5.71 -29.57
N PRO A 715 -5.38 -4.59 -29.42
CA PRO A 715 -4.80 -3.25 -29.44
C PRO A 715 -3.99 -2.95 -28.16
N PRO A 716 -3.23 -1.83 -28.11
CA PRO A 716 -2.40 -1.49 -26.97
C PRO A 716 -3.18 -1.32 -25.68
N SER A 717 -2.62 -1.85 -24.59
CA SER A 717 -3.19 -1.78 -23.24
C SER A 717 -2.09 -1.60 -22.19
N ILE A 718 -2.50 -1.48 -20.92
CA ILE A 718 -1.56 -1.49 -19.77
C ILE A 718 -1.73 -2.73 -18.89
N SER A 719 -2.25 -3.84 -19.43
CA SER A 719 -2.49 -5.07 -18.65
C SER A 719 -1.21 -5.63 -18.02
N HIS A 720 -0.12 -5.62 -18.81
CA HIS A 720 1.18 -6.00 -18.32
C HIS A 720 1.84 -4.78 -17.63
N GLU A 721 2.10 -4.91 -16.34
CA GLU A 721 2.54 -3.80 -15.46
C GLU A 721 3.83 -3.11 -15.95
N GLY A 722 4.65 -3.83 -16.72
CA GLY A 722 5.84 -3.30 -17.39
C GLY A 722 5.57 -2.21 -18.43
N TYR A 723 4.32 -2.02 -18.86
CA TYR A 723 3.93 -1.06 -19.91
C TYR A 723 3.08 0.11 -19.40
N SER A 724 3.12 0.40 -18.10
CA SER A 724 2.43 1.55 -17.50
C SER A 724 2.93 2.93 -18.01
N ALA A 725 4.16 3.00 -18.52
CA ALA A 725 4.70 4.25 -19.09
C ALA A 725 4.03 4.63 -20.43
N LYS A 726 3.63 3.64 -21.22
CA LYS A 726 2.93 3.79 -22.50
C LYS A 726 2.26 2.45 -22.88
N PRO A 727 0.96 2.42 -23.18
CA PRO A 727 0.27 1.19 -23.59
C PRO A 727 0.94 0.50 -24.79
N MET A 728 1.03 -0.84 -24.76
CA MET A 728 1.69 -1.67 -25.79
C MET A 728 0.81 -2.86 -26.23
N HIS A 729 1.06 -3.41 -27.42
CA HIS A 729 0.47 -4.66 -27.93
C HIS A 729 1.15 -5.86 -27.23
N SER A 730 0.74 -6.10 -25.98
CA SER A 730 1.32 -7.13 -25.12
C SER A 730 0.89 -8.53 -25.53
N TYR A 731 1.84 -9.44 -25.71
CA TYR A 731 1.51 -10.85 -25.98
C TYR A 731 0.90 -11.56 -24.76
N TRP A 732 1.04 -10.98 -23.56
CA TRP A 732 0.30 -11.41 -22.37
C TRP A 732 -1.21 -11.41 -22.63
N ASP A 733 -1.72 -10.30 -23.15
CA ASP A 733 -3.14 -10.11 -23.47
C ASP A 733 -3.58 -11.11 -24.52
N ASP A 734 -2.77 -11.28 -25.56
CA ASP A 734 -3.07 -12.17 -26.67
C ASP A 734 -3.11 -13.64 -26.24
N PHE A 735 -2.20 -14.09 -25.35
CA PHE A 735 -2.24 -15.45 -24.83
C PHE A 735 -3.47 -15.70 -23.95
N PHE A 736 -3.91 -14.75 -23.13
CA PHE A 736 -5.14 -14.89 -22.36
C PHE A 736 -6.40 -14.80 -23.23
N CYS A 737 -6.38 -13.98 -24.29
CA CYS A 737 -7.42 -13.96 -25.32
C CYS A 737 -7.56 -15.34 -25.97
N LEU A 738 -6.43 -15.94 -26.38
CA LEU A 738 -6.40 -17.28 -26.98
C LEU A 738 -6.99 -18.32 -26.03
N LEU A 739 -6.57 -18.29 -24.77
CA LEU A 739 -7.09 -19.17 -23.71
C LEU A 739 -8.59 -19.01 -23.52
N GLY A 740 -9.08 -17.76 -23.42
CA GLY A 740 -10.50 -17.45 -23.29
C GLY A 740 -11.32 -17.95 -24.47
N LEU A 741 -10.85 -17.74 -25.70
CA LEU A 741 -11.52 -18.23 -26.91
C LEU A 741 -11.56 -19.76 -26.97
N ARG A 742 -10.46 -20.44 -26.62
CA ARG A 742 -10.42 -21.91 -26.52
C ARG A 742 -11.42 -22.43 -25.49
N ASP A 743 -11.46 -21.81 -24.32
CA ASP A 743 -12.36 -22.20 -23.25
C ASP A 743 -13.82 -21.88 -23.59
N ALA A 744 -14.10 -20.81 -24.33
CA ALA A 744 -15.44 -20.49 -24.84
C ALA A 744 -15.95 -21.56 -25.82
N VAL A 745 -15.11 -22.02 -26.77
CA VAL A 745 -15.43 -23.13 -27.68
C VAL A 745 -15.77 -24.39 -26.88
N TRP A 746 -14.95 -24.73 -25.90
CA TRP A 746 -15.18 -25.90 -25.07
C TRP A 746 -16.48 -25.76 -24.26
N LEU A 747 -16.71 -24.61 -23.61
CA LEU A 747 -17.92 -24.34 -22.84
C LEU A 747 -19.20 -24.39 -23.70
N ALA A 748 -19.11 -24.01 -24.97
CA ALA A 748 -20.22 -24.09 -25.92
C ALA A 748 -20.73 -25.54 -26.08
N ASP A 749 -19.80 -26.51 -26.17
CA ASP A 749 -20.14 -27.93 -26.18
C ASP A 749 -20.76 -28.37 -24.85
N GLN A 750 -20.18 -27.94 -23.72
CA GLN A 750 -20.65 -28.31 -22.39
C GLN A 750 -22.06 -27.81 -22.06
N VAL A 751 -22.45 -26.63 -22.58
CA VAL A 751 -23.79 -26.07 -22.40
C VAL A 751 -24.80 -26.60 -23.44
N GLY A 752 -24.34 -27.30 -24.48
CA GLY A 752 -25.16 -27.76 -25.60
C GLY A 752 -25.59 -26.63 -26.52
N ALA A 753 -24.69 -25.67 -26.80
CA ALA A 753 -24.94 -24.57 -27.72
C ALA A 753 -25.23 -25.07 -29.15
N PRO A 754 -25.99 -24.31 -29.96
CA PRO A 754 -26.23 -24.68 -31.35
C PRO A 754 -24.92 -24.86 -32.13
N ALA A 755 -24.88 -25.83 -33.05
CA ALA A 755 -23.68 -26.11 -33.86
C ALA A 755 -23.15 -24.88 -34.62
N ALA A 756 -24.03 -23.96 -35.02
CA ALA A 756 -23.64 -22.72 -35.66
C ALA A 756 -22.85 -21.78 -34.73
N GLU A 757 -23.18 -21.74 -33.44
CA GLU A 757 -22.43 -20.94 -32.46
C GLU A 757 -21.09 -21.59 -32.15
N VAL A 758 -21.04 -22.91 -31.99
CA VAL A 758 -19.76 -23.63 -31.81
C VAL A 758 -18.84 -23.37 -33.02
N ALA A 759 -19.36 -23.44 -34.23
CA ALA A 759 -18.61 -23.15 -35.45
C ALA A 759 -18.14 -21.68 -35.54
N ARG A 760 -18.96 -20.71 -35.10
CA ARG A 760 -18.56 -19.29 -35.03
C ARG A 760 -17.38 -19.11 -34.07
N LEU A 761 -17.51 -19.61 -32.84
CA LEU A 761 -16.48 -19.50 -31.82
C LEU A 761 -15.17 -20.18 -32.26
N GLN A 762 -15.26 -21.35 -32.88
CA GLN A 762 -14.10 -22.04 -33.45
C GLN A 762 -13.43 -21.20 -34.54
N ALA A 763 -14.20 -20.59 -35.44
CA ALA A 763 -13.66 -19.75 -36.51
C ALA A 763 -12.98 -18.46 -35.98
N ILE A 764 -13.46 -17.89 -34.87
CA ILE A 764 -12.80 -16.75 -34.20
C ILE A 764 -11.49 -17.21 -33.59
N HIS A 765 -11.52 -18.31 -32.83
CA HIS A 765 -10.34 -18.91 -32.21
C HIS A 765 -9.25 -19.23 -33.24
N ASP A 766 -9.59 -19.97 -34.30
CA ASP A 766 -8.61 -20.45 -35.28
C ASP A 766 -8.01 -19.30 -36.09
N ARG A 767 -8.84 -18.29 -36.42
CA ARG A 767 -8.38 -17.08 -37.08
C ARG A 767 -7.39 -16.33 -36.20
N PHE A 768 -7.76 -16.06 -34.94
CA PHE A 768 -6.89 -15.38 -33.99
C PHE A 768 -5.60 -16.15 -33.71
N ALA A 769 -5.65 -17.48 -33.54
CA ALA A 769 -4.46 -18.30 -33.34
C ALA A 769 -3.48 -18.20 -34.51
N ALA A 770 -3.97 -18.15 -35.75
CA ALA A 770 -3.14 -17.95 -36.94
C ALA A 770 -2.51 -16.55 -36.98
N ASP A 771 -3.26 -15.50 -36.64
CA ASP A 771 -2.73 -14.12 -36.60
C ASP A 771 -1.71 -13.92 -35.47
N LEU A 772 -1.96 -14.50 -34.29
CA LEU A 772 -1.01 -14.46 -33.17
C LEU A 772 0.30 -15.18 -33.54
N GLN A 773 0.22 -16.37 -34.15
CA GLN A 773 1.39 -17.08 -34.66
C GLN A 773 2.18 -16.23 -35.67
N ALA A 774 1.48 -15.60 -36.63
CA ALA A 774 2.10 -14.74 -37.63
C ALA A 774 2.71 -13.48 -37.00
N SER A 775 2.02 -12.86 -36.04
CA SER A 775 2.47 -11.68 -35.32
C SER A 775 3.76 -11.95 -34.54
N VAL A 776 3.81 -13.01 -33.71
CA VAL A 776 5.01 -13.36 -32.93
C VAL A 776 6.21 -13.59 -33.86
N ALA A 777 6.03 -14.37 -34.93
CA ALA A 777 7.09 -14.62 -35.90
C ALA A 777 7.55 -13.31 -36.59
N ALA A 778 6.62 -12.43 -36.95
CA ALA A 778 6.92 -11.14 -37.57
C ALA A 778 7.63 -10.18 -36.60
N ALA A 779 7.22 -10.11 -35.33
CA ALA A 779 7.87 -9.31 -34.30
C ALA A 779 9.29 -9.81 -34.04
N MET A 780 9.48 -11.12 -33.89
CA MET A 780 10.81 -11.72 -33.77
C MET A 780 11.71 -11.36 -34.96
N SER A 781 11.18 -11.47 -36.19
CA SER A 781 11.93 -11.08 -37.39
C SER A 781 12.20 -9.58 -37.46
N HIS A 782 11.27 -8.73 -37.01
CA HIS A 782 11.40 -7.27 -37.06
C HIS A 782 12.47 -6.77 -36.08
N HIS A 783 12.48 -7.33 -34.87
CA HIS A 783 13.41 -6.94 -33.79
C HIS A 783 14.70 -7.75 -33.77
N GLY A 784 14.79 -8.81 -34.59
CA GLY A 784 15.95 -9.70 -34.64
C GLY A 784 16.12 -10.55 -33.38
N SER A 785 15.03 -10.93 -32.71
CA SER A 785 15.06 -11.76 -31.50
C SER A 785 14.95 -13.26 -31.83
N ASP A 786 15.63 -14.08 -31.02
CA ASP A 786 15.55 -15.55 -31.04
C ASP A 786 14.67 -16.13 -29.92
N TYR A 787 14.00 -15.23 -29.18
CA TYR A 787 13.09 -15.51 -28.07
C TYR A 787 11.72 -14.89 -28.36
N VAL A 788 10.68 -15.37 -27.67
CA VAL A 788 9.32 -14.80 -27.71
C VAL A 788 9.33 -13.41 -27.05
N PRO A 789 9.00 -12.32 -27.79
CA PRO A 789 8.95 -10.98 -27.21
C PRO A 789 7.87 -10.83 -26.12
N GLY A 790 8.03 -9.84 -25.23
CA GLY A 790 6.98 -9.44 -24.28
C GLY A 790 5.83 -8.72 -24.97
N CYS A 791 6.15 -7.79 -25.88
CA CYS A 791 5.18 -7.11 -26.74
C CYS A 791 5.66 -7.03 -28.19
N ALA A 792 4.70 -6.80 -29.10
CA ALA A 792 4.99 -6.64 -30.52
C ALA A 792 5.75 -5.33 -30.80
N ASP A 793 5.49 -4.27 -30.02
CA ASP A 793 6.06 -2.92 -30.22
C ASP A 793 7.56 -2.84 -29.95
N LEU A 794 8.05 -3.45 -28.86
CA LEU A 794 9.42 -3.25 -28.37
C LEU A 794 10.37 -4.41 -28.67
N GLY A 795 9.87 -5.63 -28.93
CA GLY A 795 10.75 -6.80 -29.06
C GLY A 795 11.47 -7.17 -27.76
N ASP A 796 10.97 -6.68 -26.62
CA ASP A 796 11.59 -6.77 -25.30
C ASP A 796 11.57 -8.19 -24.76
N PHE A 797 12.53 -8.51 -23.89
CA PHE A 797 12.64 -9.82 -23.26
C PHE A 797 11.86 -9.87 -21.94
N ASP A 798 10.81 -10.68 -21.91
CA ASP A 798 10.00 -10.91 -20.70
C ASP A 798 9.59 -12.39 -20.56
N ALA A 799 10.50 -13.17 -19.98
CA ALA A 799 10.24 -14.59 -19.74
C ALA A 799 9.15 -14.83 -18.69
N THR A 800 8.99 -13.93 -17.72
CA THR A 800 8.00 -14.07 -16.63
C THR A 800 6.59 -14.03 -17.19
N SER A 801 6.31 -13.08 -18.07
CA SER A 801 5.03 -13.00 -18.78
C SER A 801 4.85 -14.14 -19.77
N THR A 802 5.92 -14.59 -20.43
CA THR A 802 5.87 -15.71 -21.38
C THR A 802 5.53 -17.05 -20.72
N THR A 803 5.63 -17.19 -19.38
CA THR A 803 5.27 -18.44 -18.67
C THR A 803 3.85 -18.92 -18.95
N ILE A 804 2.90 -18.01 -19.18
CA ILE A 804 1.50 -18.37 -19.44
C ILE A 804 1.31 -19.11 -20.76
N ALA A 805 2.21 -18.92 -21.73
CA ALA A 805 2.19 -19.64 -22.99
C ALA A 805 2.39 -21.15 -22.79
N LEU A 806 2.98 -21.58 -21.66
CA LEU A 806 3.05 -22.98 -21.26
C LEU A 806 1.84 -23.39 -20.40
N ASP A 807 1.54 -22.65 -19.33
CA ASP A 807 0.41 -22.91 -18.43
C ASP A 807 -0.11 -21.60 -17.87
N PRO A 808 -1.41 -21.28 -18.00
CA PRO A 808 -2.50 -22.17 -18.42
C PRO A 808 -2.83 -22.15 -19.94
N CYS A 809 -2.18 -21.33 -20.76
CA CYS A 809 -2.62 -21.13 -22.14
C CYS A 809 -2.31 -22.32 -23.06
N ASP A 810 -1.26 -23.10 -22.78
CA ASP A 810 -0.83 -24.25 -23.60
C ASP A 810 -0.72 -23.89 -25.10
N ALA A 811 -0.02 -22.78 -25.36
CA ALA A 811 0.17 -22.16 -26.66
C ALA A 811 1.51 -22.52 -27.33
N ALA A 812 2.29 -23.43 -26.72
CA ALA A 812 3.64 -23.77 -27.19
C ALA A 812 3.69 -24.20 -28.67
N ALA A 813 2.65 -24.90 -29.15
CA ALA A 813 2.57 -25.36 -30.54
C ALA A 813 2.35 -24.23 -31.57
N LEU A 814 1.89 -23.04 -31.14
CA LEU A 814 1.72 -21.87 -32.01
C LEU A 814 3.02 -21.10 -32.21
N LEU A 815 3.95 -21.24 -31.29
CA LEU A 815 5.17 -20.44 -31.26
C LEU A 815 6.24 -21.04 -32.20
N PRO A 816 7.13 -20.21 -32.76
CA PRO A 816 8.23 -20.70 -33.58
C PRO A 816 9.06 -21.76 -32.83
N GLN A 817 9.43 -22.83 -33.54
CA GLN A 817 10.16 -23.95 -32.96
C GLN A 817 11.44 -23.46 -32.25
N GLY A 818 11.62 -23.86 -30.99
CA GLY A 818 12.78 -23.47 -30.18
C GLY A 818 12.65 -22.12 -29.48
N ALA A 819 11.69 -21.26 -29.84
CA ALA A 819 11.60 -19.92 -29.28
C ALA A 819 11.35 -19.94 -27.76
N LEU A 820 10.49 -20.85 -27.27
CA LEU A 820 10.25 -21.01 -25.84
C LEU A 820 11.49 -21.52 -25.11
N GLU A 821 12.16 -22.55 -25.64
CA GLU A 821 13.40 -23.06 -25.07
C GLU A 821 14.45 -21.95 -24.98
N ARG A 822 14.62 -21.14 -26.03
CA ARG A 822 15.53 -19.99 -26.06
C ARG A 822 15.14 -18.91 -25.05
N THR A 823 13.84 -18.57 -24.93
CA THR A 823 13.34 -17.63 -23.91
C THR A 823 13.76 -18.08 -22.51
N PHE A 824 13.52 -19.34 -22.17
CA PHE A 824 13.80 -19.84 -20.82
C PHE A 824 15.28 -20.20 -20.58
N GLU A 825 16.06 -20.50 -21.62
CA GLU A 825 17.51 -20.60 -21.55
C GLU A 825 18.10 -19.25 -21.16
N ARG A 826 17.68 -18.18 -21.83
CA ARG A 826 18.10 -16.81 -21.51
C ARG A 826 17.65 -16.38 -20.11
N TYR A 827 16.44 -16.75 -19.69
CA TYR A 827 16.00 -16.53 -18.31
C TYR A 827 16.87 -17.30 -17.31
N TRP A 828 17.22 -18.54 -17.61
CA TRP A 828 18.10 -19.35 -16.76
C TRP A 828 19.47 -18.69 -16.58
N GLU A 829 20.06 -18.13 -17.64
CA GLU A 829 21.31 -17.37 -17.55
C GLU A 829 21.18 -16.16 -16.61
N PHE A 830 20.07 -15.41 -16.73
CA PHE A 830 19.75 -14.29 -15.83
C PHE A 830 19.61 -14.76 -14.38
N PHE A 831 18.82 -15.80 -14.15
CA PHE A 831 18.58 -16.38 -12.83
C PHE A 831 19.86 -16.91 -12.19
N ALA A 832 20.66 -17.68 -12.93
CA ALA A 832 21.90 -18.27 -12.46
C ALA A 832 22.93 -17.20 -12.14
N GLY A 833 23.10 -16.17 -12.99
CA GLY A 833 23.96 -15.02 -12.68
C GLY A 833 23.52 -14.31 -11.39
N ARG A 834 22.22 -14.07 -11.23
CA ARG A 834 21.66 -13.43 -10.02
C ARG A 834 21.95 -14.25 -8.76
N ARG A 835 21.78 -15.57 -8.83
CA ARG A 835 22.00 -16.49 -7.71
C ARG A 835 23.47 -16.69 -7.38
N ASP A 836 24.30 -16.94 -8.39
CA ASP A 836 25.66 -17.47 -8.22
C ASP A 836 26.71 -16.36 -8.08
N SER A 837 26.59 -15.28 -8.85
CA SER A 837 27.53 -14.15 -8.83
C SER A 837 26.93 -12.86 -8.30
N GLY A 838 25.62 -12.81 -8.07
CA GLY A 838 24.94 -11.57 -7.68
C GLY A 838 24.96 -10.51 -8.79
N THR A 839 25.09 -10.93 -10.06
CA THR A 839 25.14 -10.03 -11.21
C THR A 839 24.16 -10.46 -12.30
N LEU A 840 23.73 -9.51 -13.11
CA LEU A 840 22.95 -9.76 -14.32
C LEU A 840 23.88 -10.14 -15.48
N PRO A 841 23.34 -10.61 -16.62
CA PRO A 841 24.15 -10.97 -17.80
C PRO A 841 25.04 -9.85 -18.35
N ASP A 842 24.71 -8.59 -18.06
CA ASP A 842 25.52 -7.42 -18.43
C ASP A 842 26.68 -7.14 -17.44
N GLY A 843 26.89 -8.03 -16.46
CA GLY A 843 27.93 -7.94 -15.44
C GLY A 843 27.60 -7.00 -14.28
N LYS A 844 26.47 -6.29 -14.31
CA LYS A 844 26.10 -5.36 -13.23
C LYS A 844 25.45 -6.09 -12.06
N PRO A 845 25.66 -5.63 -10.81
CA PRO A 845 24.84 -5.97 -9.66
C PRO A 845 23.34 -5.93 -9.98
N TRP A 846 22.59 -6.99 -9.65
CA TRP A 846 21.13 -6.90 -9.66
C TRP A 846 20.66 -5.95 -8.55
N ARG A 847 19.53 -5.26 -8.78
CA ARG A 847 18.98 -4.24 -7.87
C ARG A 847 17.79 -4.78 -7.09
N ASP A 848 16.82 -5.29 -7.82
CA ASP A 848 15.54 -5.84 -7.36
C ASP A 848 15.09 -6.93 -8.33
N PHE A 849 14.07 -7.69 -7.93
CA PHE A 849 13.27 -8.51 -8.83
C PHE A 849 11.86 -8.71 -8.26
N THR A 850 10.94 -9.14 -9.10
CA THR A 850 9.59 -9.50 -8.67
C THR A 850 9.47 -11.01 -8.40
N PRO A 851 8.94 -11.44 -7.24
CA PRO A 851 8.63 -12.85 -6.99
C PRO A 851 7.58 -13.45 -7.92
N TYR A 852 6.93 -12.70 -8.82
CA TYR A 852 6.17 -13.28 -9.94
C TYR A 852 7.00 -14.29 -10.75
N GLU A 853 8.32 -14.18 -10.73
CA GLU A 853 9.23 -15.16 -11.32
C GLU A 853 9.11 -16.59 -10.76
N VAL A 854 8.41 -16.83 -9.63
CA VAL A 854 8.14 -18.20 -9.14
C VAL A 854 7.41 -19.07 -10.19
N ARG A 855 6.67 -18.45 -11.12
CA ARG A 855 6.03 -19.12 -12.27
C ARG A 855 7.05 -19.85 -13.16
N CYS A 856 8.29 -19.35 -13.22
CA CYS A 856 9.36 -19.97 -14.00
C CYS A 856 9.76 -21.36 -13.47
N ILE A 857 9.45 -21.69 -12.21
CA ILE A 857 9.58 -23.05 -11.68
C ILE A 857 8.70 -24.02 -12.49
N GLY A 858 7.43 -23.64 -12.71
CA GLY A 858 6.48 -24.43 -13.50
C GLY A 858 6.88 -24.52 -14.96
N ALA A 859 7.38 -23.42 -15.55
CA ALA A 859 7.91 -23.42 -16.90
C ALA A 859 9.09 -24.39 -17.06
N ALA A 860 10.07 -24.34 -16.16
CA ALA A 860 11.22 -25.25 -16.14
C ALA A 860 10.77 -26.72 -15.99
N ALA A 861 9.79 -27.00 -15.11
CA ALA A 861 9.24 -28.34 -14.95
C ALA A 861 8.61 -28.87 -16.25
N ARG A 862 7.85 -28.02 -16.97
CA ARG A 862 7.16 -28.38 -18.22
C ARG A 862 8.10 -28.54 -19.42
N LEU A 863 9.22 -27.82 -19.43
CA LEU A 863 10.32 -28.03 -20.38
C LEU A 863 11.17 -29.28 -20.06
N GLY A 864 10.85 -30.01 -18.99
CA GLY A 864 11.61 -31.19 -18.55
C GLY A 864 12.90 -30.85 -17.80
N TRP A 865 13.12 -29.60 -17.40
CA TRP A 865 14.30 -29.15 -16.66
C TRP A 865 14.14 -29.34 -15.16
N THR A 866 13.89 -30.58 -14.74
CA THR A 866 13.52 -30.90 -13.35
C THR A 866 14.54 -30.41 -12.32
N ASP A 867 15.84 -30.55 -12.57
CA ASP A 867 16.87 -30.10 -11.62
C ASP A 867 16.89 -28.57 -11.51
N ARG A 868 16.79 -27.85 -12.63
CA ARG A 868 16.68 -26.38 -12.65
C ARG A 868 15.44 -25.89 -11.88
N ALA A 869 14.32 -26.61 -12.00
CA ALA A 869 13.09 -26.24 -11.29
C ALA A 869 13.23 -26.39 -9.76
N TRP A 870 13.94 -27.41 -9.28
CA TRP A 870 14.26 -27.56 -7.85
C TRP A 870 15.26 -26.51 -7.36
N GLU A 871 16.27 -26.18 -8.17
CA GLU A 871 17.22 -25.10 -7.87
C GLU A 871 16.51 -23.73 -7.76
N MET A 872 15.58 -23.44 -8.66
CA MET A 872 14.72 -22.25 -8.56
C MET A 872 13.87 -22.28 -7.28
N THR A 873 13.25 -23.43 -6.97
CA THR A 873 12.40 -23.58 -5.77
C THR A 873 13.17 -23.28 -4.49
N GLU A 874 14.38 -23.82 -4.35
CA GLU A 874 15.24 -23.56 -3.20
C GLU A 874 15.57 -22.07 -3.05
N TRP A 875 15.96 -21.43 -4.16
CA TRP A 875 16.31 -20.02 -4.17
C TRP A 875 15.11 -19.13 -3.85
N PHE A 876 13.96 -19.31 -4.50
CA PHE A 876 12.77 -18.49 -4.21
C PHE A 876 12.27 -18.65 -2.77
N LEU A 877 12.38 -19.85 -2.17
CA LEU A 877 12.11 -20.05 -0.75
C LEU A 877 13.08 -19.28 0.17
N SER A 878 14.32 -19.01 -0.27
CA SER A 878 15.26 -18.18 0.49
C SER A 878 14.98 -16.68 0.32
N GLN A 879 14.23 -16.28 -0.71
CA GLN A 879 13.87 -14.87 -0.98
C GLN A 879 12.55 -14.44 -0.31
N GLN A 880 12.00 -15.25 0.60
CA GLN A 880 10.86 -14.84 1.43
C GLN A 880 11.25 -13.65 2.32
N ALA A 881 10.40 -12.62 2.37
CA ALA A 881 10.63 -11.43 3.20
C ALA A 881 10.79 -11.79 4.69
N VAL A 882 10.01 -12.79 5.14
CA VAL A 882 10.16 -13.45 6.44
C VAL A 882 9.98 -14.96 6.26
N PRO A 883 11.07 -15.75 6.19
CA PRO A 883 10.98 -17.20 5.97
C PRO A 883 10.16 -17.95 7.04
N GLY A 884 10.15 -17.45 8.28
CA GLY A 884 9.35 -17.99 9.38
C GLY A 884 7.84 -17.88 9.17
N TRP A 885 7.40 -16.83 8.47
CA TRP A 885 5.99 -16.64 8.07
C TRP A 885 5.69 -17.17 6.67
N LYS A 886 6.73 -17.55 5.93
CA LYS A 886 6.66 -18.06 4.57
C LYS A 886 6.04 -17.08 3.59
N VAL A 887 6.24 -15.77 3.78
CA VAL A 887 5.61 -14.70 2.98
C VAL A 887 6.60 -14.07 2.01
N TRP A 888 6.09 -13.70 0.83
CA TRP A 888 6.76 -12.86 -0.16
C TRP A 888 6.01 -11.54 -0.28
N GLY A 889 6.75 -10.47 -0.57
CA GLY A 889 6.18 -9.24 -1.14
C GLY A 889 6.11 -9.32 -2.67
N GLU A 890 5.67 -8.25 -3.31
CA GLU A 890 5.70 -8.09 -4.77
C GLU A 890 7.11 -7.79 -5.30
N VAL A 891 7.95 -7.14 -4.48
CA VAL A 891 9.32 -6.77 -4.86
C VAL A 891 10.31 -7.25 -3.80
N VAL A 892 11.39 -7.88 -4.25
CA VAL A 892 12.52 -8.24 -3.42
C VAL A 892 13.72 -7.38 -3.85
N TRP A 893 14.22 -6.59 -2.92
CA TRP A 893 15.43 -5.78 -3.10
C TRP A 893 16.67 -6.60 -2.75
N ARG A 894 17.76 -6.33 -3.45
CA ARG A 894 19.07 -6.93 -3.14
C ARG A 894 19.55 -6.58 -1.75
N ASP A 895 19.39 -5.32 -1.35
CA ASP A 895 19.64 -4.91 0.02
C ASP A 895 18.33 -5.04 0.83
N PRO A 896 18.22 -6.05 1.71
CA PRO A 896 17.03 -6.27 2.51
C PRO A 896 16.90 -5.28 3.67
N LEU A 897 17.83 -4.33 3.83
CA LEU A 897 17.82 -3.33 4.90
C LEU A 897 17.23 -1.98 4.46
N GLU A 898 17.19 -1.68 3.17
CA GLU A 898 16.68 -0.40 2.66
C GLU A 898 15.15 -0.32 2.76
N ALA A 899 14.63 0.75 3.38
CA ALA A 899 13.19 1.01 3.42
C ALA A 899 12.66 1.45 2.04
N LYS A 900 12.23 0.47 1.24
CA LYS A 900 11.63 0.68 -0.08
C LYS A 900 10.22 0.11 -0.15
N PHE A 901 9.51 0.44 -1.24
CA PHE A 901 8.25 -0.19 -1.57
C PHE A 901 8.49 -1.67 -1.88
N ILE A 902 7.67 -2.55 -1.31
CA ILE A 902 7.76 -4.01 -1.50
C ILE A 902 6.40 -4.66 -1.76
N GLY A 903 5.32 -3.88 -1.67
CA GLY A 903 3.97 -4.38 -1.76
C GLY A 903 3.49 -5.04 -0.46
N ASP A 904 2.34 -5.70 -0.54
CA ASP A 904 1.74 -6.38 0.60
C ASP A 904 2.42 -7.73 0.85
N MET A 905 2.52 -8.09 2.13
CA MET A 905 3.03 -9.38 2.57
C MET A 905 1.97 -10.02 3.46
N PRO A 906 1.42 -11.19 3.11
CA PRO A 906 1.68 -11.98 1.91
C PRO A 906 1.07 -11.38 0.64
N HIS A 907 1.77 -11.50 -0.49
CA HIS A 907 1.22 -11.23 -1.82
C HIS A 907 0.53 -12.49 -2.39
N GLY A 908 -0.80 -12.48 -2.44
CA GLY A 908 -1.65 -13.63 -2.76
C GLY A 908 -1.44 -14.19 -4.16
N TRP A 909 -1.14 -13.35 -5.16
CA TRP A 909 -0.85 -13.83 -6.52
C TRP A 909 0.48 -14.57 -6.63
N VAL A 910 1.55 -14.05 -6.01
CA VAL A 910 2.83 -14.77 -5.88
C VAL A 910 2.60 -16.09 -5.14
N GLY A 911 1.79 -16.06 -4.08
CA GLY A 911 1.41 -17.23 -3.31
C GLY A 911 0.69 -18.29 -4.14
N SER A 912 -0.27 -17.90 -4.98
CA SER A 912 -1.03 -18.83 -5.82
C SER A 912 -0.19 -19.40 -6.97
N ASP A 913 0.67 -18.60 -7.57
CA ASP A 913 1.65 -19.06 -8.56
C ASP A 913 2.63 -20.07 -7.94
N PHE A 914 3.12 -19.81 -6.73
CA PHE A 914 3.97 -20.76 -6.00
C PHE A 914 3.22 -22.07 -5.68
N VAL A 915 1.96 -22.00 -5.27
CA VAL A 915 1.12 -23.19 -5.02
C VAL A 915 0.97 -24.03 -6.28
N ARG A 916 0.73 -23.41 -7.45
CA ARG A 916 0.65 -24.10 -8.74
C ARG A 916 1.98 -24.74 -9.12
N ALA A 917 3.07 -23.99 -9.03
CA ALA A 917 4.40 -24.47 -9.36
C ALA A 917 4.84 -25.65 -8.47
N VAL A 918 4.57 -25.60 -7.17
CA VAL A 918 4.80 -26.74 -6.27
C VAL A 918 3.95 -27.92 -6.68
N GLY A 919 2.69 -27.70 -7.04
CA GLY A 919 1.80 -28.74 -7.56
C GLY A 919 2.32 -29.44 -8.81
N ASP A 920 3.03 -28.73 -9.70
CA ASP A 920 3.67 -29.28 -10.89
C ASP A 920 4.93 -30.11 -10.55
N LEU A 921 5.59 -29.83 -9.42
CA LEU A 921 6.80 -30.54 -8.98
C LEU A 921 6.56 -31.77 -8.09
N VAL A 922 5.48 -31.76 -7.32
CA VAL A 922 5.20 -32.77 -6.28
C VAL A 922 4.04 -33.67 -6.68
N GLY A 923 4.01 -34.88 -6.13
CA GLY A 923 2.93 -35.83 -6.41
C GLY A 923 1.70 -35.59 -5.53
N PRO A 924 0.51 -36.01 -5.98
CA PRO A 924 -0.70 -36.06 -5.15
C PRO A 924 -0.67 -37.15 -4.06
#